data_AF-A0A523HKF9-F1
#
_entry.id   AF-A0A523HKF9-F1
#
_cell.length_a   1.000
_cell.length_b   1.000
_cell.length_c   1.000
_cell.angle_alpha   90.00
_cell.angle_beta   90.00
_cell.angle_gamma   90.00
#
_symmetry.space_group_name_H-M   'P 1'
#
loop_
_entity.id
_entity.type
_entity.pdbx_description
1 polymer ?
#
loop_
_entity_poly.entity_id
_entity_poly.type
_entity_poly.pdbx_seq_one_letter_code
_entity_poly.pdbx_strand_id
1 'polypeptide(L)'
;QLTDEAISCLCQEIASQKLCPEQGRRNVRKDVSLSFLGQPLGCFCIAQVCSASGWYRTCLKKPLTKSFFIKSVKLVKTKINSVKDYFKILRRKTHLNKVNLAIGIHNHQPVGNFDFVFEEAYQKAYVPFLELLERHPKIHITLHYTGILFKWLKEHKPGFIPRLKKLVDAGRIEMMTGGFYEPIMSVIPYRDKIGQIKKLTDFIKTETGYNARGMWLAERIWEPHLAKPCAEAGAKYVVLDDSHFKNAGLKNEELLGYYITEEEGHTLCLFPITEMLRYTIPFQPPEKTIEYLRSIAEKGEDRLVVFADDGEKFGIWPGTYEHCYEKGWLESFFQELEANADWINLIHLSEVLEQTPPLGRIYLPAASYREMMEWAMPTTAIHEYDKFENILKEQDLHDKYKVFVRGGFWRNFMVKYPESNNMHKKMMHVSQKLAQLEAAHGNDKKFKQAQDHLWAGQCNCPYWHGVFGGLYLPHLRFAIYRELIQAENLLDEIGRSPEEQSRGWLDCQVKDFDADDAEELLASNSKMNLYFSPQNGGSLFEWDFKPKAINLLDTLARREESYHEELKRLGHQSINEGQNPKEGVPSIHEMTVTKEEGLQNLLFYDWYRRTSLLDHFLDQKTSLLNFSQCQYQEAGDFVNTAYEYSFESNDKIMIVKLWRYGNVRSGSKLIPVYLEKKISLKRAEPEFKIDYVIKNLTESKHSFWFGSEFDFALLAGDAPDRYFVFPGHTLEDARLRSMGEIANAKEVQLQDEWLGISVSVKVDGPATFWRFPIETVSQSESGFERVYQSSVVFPNWKFDLDSNETWQNRLVLRVDEL
;
A
#
# COMPACT_ATOMS: atom_id res chain seq x y z
N GLN A 1 -7.48 -22.07 -52.12
CA GLN A 1 -6.54 -21.97 -53.26
C GLN A 1 -5.32 -21.24 -52.75
N LEU A 2 -4.22 -21.95 -52.54
CA LEU A 2 -2.88 -21.38 -52.35
C LEU A 2 -2.01 -22.05 -53.41
N THR A 3 -1.35 -21.25 -54.24
CA THR A 3 -0.65 -21.69 -55.46
C THR A 3 0.74 -22.27 -55.16
N ASP A 4 1.20 -23.17 -56.03
CA ASP A 4 2.44 -23.96 -55.92
C ASP A 4 3.74 -23.13 -55.79
N GLU A 5 3.67 -21.81 -55.99
CA GLU A 5 4.82 -20.88 -55.91
C GLU A 5 5.28 -20.62 -54.47
N ALA A 6 4.37 -20.65 -53.47
CA ALA A 6 4.73 -20.45 -52.06
C ALA A 6 5.57 -21.60 -51.49
N ILE A 7 5.40 -22.81 -52.02
CA ILE A 7 6.14 -24.01 -51.61
C ILE A 7 7.55 -24.03 -52.23
N SER A 8 7.73 -23.40 -53.38
CA SER A 8 9.05 -23.31 -54.03
C SER A 8 9.99 -22.31 -53.34
N CYS A 9 9.45 -21.24 -52.76
CA CYS A 9 10.24 -20.23 -52.04
C CYS A 9 10.85 -20.78 -50.75
N LEU A 10 10.05 -21.53 -49.96
CA LEU A 10 10.50 -22.14 -48.70
C LEU A 10 11.59 -23.20 -48.90
N CYS A 11 11.58 -23.89 -50.05
CA CYS A 11 12.58 -24.91 -50.39
C CYS A 11 13.93 -24.32 -50.84
N GLN A 12 13.96 -23.08 -51.35
CA GLN A 12 15.21 -22.43 -51.80
C GLN A 12 15.99 -21.80 -50.65
N GLU A 13 15.32 -21.29 -49.61
CA GLU A 13 16.00 -20.73 -48.42
C GLU A 13 16.80 -21.78 -47.65
N ILE A 14 16.25 -23.00 -47.50
CA ILE A 14 16.89 -24.11 -46.78
C ILE A 14 18.14 -24.65 -47.51
N ALA A 15 18.22 -24.46 -48.84
CA ALA A 15 19.34 -24.97 -49.64
C ALA A 15 20.57 -24.05 -49.68
N SER A 16 20.51 -22.84 -49.11
CA SER A 16 21.52 -21.79 -49.32
C SER A 16 22.57 -21.61 -48.21
N GLN A 17 22.46 -22.29 -47.07
CA GLN A 17 23.48 -22.22 -46.01
C GLN A 17 24.67 -23.17 -46.27
N LYS A 18 25.68 -22.67 -46.99
CA LYS A 18 26.99 -23.31 -47.18
C LYS A 18 27.89 -23.12 -45.95
N LEU A 19 28.40 -24.24 -45.42
CA LEU A 19 29.54 -24.33 -44.51
C LEU A 19 30.86 -23.96 -45.21
N CYS A 20 31.76 -23.27 -44.50
CA CYS A 20 33.16 -23.01 -44.91
C CYS A 20 34.17 -23.59 -43.88
N PRO A 21 35.43 -23.91 -44.26
CA PRO A 21 36.25 -24.94 -43.59
C PRO A 21 37.47 -24.46 -42.76
N GLU A 22 37.90 -25.35 -41.84
CA GLU A 22 39.19 -25.60 -41.17
C GLU A 22 40.29 -24.52 -40.97
N GLN A 23 40.82 -24.41 -39.72
CA GLN A 23 42.25 -24.63 -39.38
C GLN A 23 42.55 -24.48 -37.86
N GLY A 24 43.41 -25.35 -37.29
CA GLY A 24 44.22 -25.01 -36.09
C GLY A 24 44.35 -26.06 -34.98
N ARG A 25 45.48 -26.77 -34.93
CA ARG A 25 45.88 -27.82 -33.95
C ARG A 25 46.14 -27.28 -32.53
N ARG A 26 45.88 -28.10 -31.48
CA ARG A 26 46.90 -28.61 -30.52
C ARG A 26 46.30 -29.58 -29.47
N ASN A 27 47.01 -30.70 -29.27
CA ASN A 27 46.82 -31.74 -28.24
C ASN A 27 47.20 -31.23 -26.84
N VAL A 28 46.41 -31.57 -25.80
CA VAL A 28 46.88 -32.18 -24.53
C VAL A 28 45.73 -33.03 -23.93
N ARG A 29 46.13 -34.13 -23.29
CA ARG A 29 45.39 -35.29 -22.79
C ARG A 29 44.50 -35.08 -21.55
N LYS A 30 43.50 -35.97 -21.50
CA LYS A 30 42.98 -36.77 -20.37
C LYS A 30 41.85 -36.22 -19.48
N ASP A 31 40.82 -37.07 -19.44
CA ASP A 31 39.91 -37.42 -18.34
C ASP A 31 39.03 -36.30 -17.77
N VAL A 32 37.73 -36.34 -18.07
CA VAL A 32 36.64 -36.60 -17.12
C VAL A 32 35.27 -36.44 -17.81
N SER A 33 34.33 -37.22 -17.31
CA SER A 33 32.95 -37.53 -17.70
C SER A 33 31.96 -36.39 -17.98
N LEU A 34 30.90 -36.77 -18.72
CA LEU A 34 29.51 -36.27 -18.69
C LEU A 34 29.24 -34.85 -19.22
N SER A 35 28.55 -34.78 -20.38
CA SER A 35 27.30 -34.02 -20.54
C SER A 35 26.76 -34.12 -21.98
N PHE A 36 25.51 -34.55 -22.10
CA PHE A 36 24.70 -34.50 -23.32
C PHE A 36 24.17 -33.08 -23.49
N LEU A 37 24.45 -32.44 -24.64
CA LEU A 37 23.73 -31.26 -25.13
C LEU A 37 23.81 -31.22 -26.65
N GLY A 38 22.66 -31.02 -27.30
CA GLY A 38 22.56 -30.50 -28.67
C GLY A 38 21.92 -31.43 -29.71
N GLN A 39 20.60 -31.37 -29.87
CA GLN A 39 19.93 -31.66 -31.14
C GLN A 39 18.88 -30.58 -31.46
N PRO A 40 18.83 -30.04 -32.69
CA PRO A 40 17.78 -29.10 -33.10
C PRO A 40 16.50 -29.83 -33.53
N LEU A 41 15.37 -29.25 -33.10
CA LEU A 41 14.01 -29.62 -33.45
C LEU A 41 13.72 -29.40 -34.94
N GLY A 42 13.37 -30.47 -35.64
CA GLY A 42 12.95 -30.38 -37.05
C GLY A 42 12.56 -31.71 -37.66
N CYS A 43 11.78 -32.56 -36.96
CA CYS A 43 11.22 -33.79 -37.55
C CYS A 43 10.08 -34.45 -36.73
N PHE A 44 9.31 -33.69 -35.93
CA PHE A 44 8.31 -34.30 -35.04
C PHE A 44 6.88 -34.45 -35.62
N CYS A 45 6.59 -33.92 -36.82
CA CYS A 45 5.23 -33.95 -37.38
C CYS A 45 4.90 -35.12 -38.34
N ILE A 46 5.80 -36.10 -38.55
CA ILE A 46 5.51 -37.25 -39.46
C ILE A 46 5.53 -38.61 -38.72
N ALA A 47 6.06 -38.68 -37.50
CA ALA A 47 6.13 -39.93 -36.74
C ALA A 47 4.81 -40.34 -36.05
N GLN A 48 3.89 -39.40 -35.79
CA GLN A 48 2.65 -39.67 -35.05
C GLN A 48 1.49 -40.21 -35.91
N VAL A 49 1.59 -40.17 -37.24
CA VAL A 49 0.54 -40.73 -38.13
C VAL A 49 0.83 -42.19 -38.52
N CYS A 50 2.07 -42.66 -38.35
CA CYS A 50 2.46 -44.03 -38.71
C CYS A 50 2.44 -45.03 -37.54
N SER A 51 2.18 -44.60 -36.30
CA SER A 51 2.10 -45.49 -35.13
C SER A 51 0.77 -46.24 -34.99
N ALA A 52 -0.23 -45.95 -35.83
CA ALA A 52 -1.58 -46.52 -35.75
C ALA A 52 -1.83 -47.75 -36.64
N SER A 53 -0.83 -48.31 -37.33
CA SER A 53 -1.06 -49.43 -38.28
C SER A 53 -0.13 -50.64 -38.15
N GLY A 54 0.66 -50.78 -37.07
CA GLY A 54 1.31 -52.05 -36.70
C GLY A 54 2.17 -52.70 -37.77
N TRP A 55 3.29 -52.08 -38.17
CA TRP A 55 4.34 -52.74 -38.97
C TRP A 55 5.71 -52.38 -38.40
N TYR A 56 6.26 -53.24 -37.56
CA TYR A 56 7.66 -53.18 -37.13
C TYR A 56 8.37 -54.44 -37.62
N ARG A 57 9.05 -54.34 -38.77
CA ARG A 57 10.31 -55.05 -39.08
C ARG A 57 10.73 -54.77 -40.53
N THR A 58 12.04 -54.63 -40.69
CA THR A 58 12.82 -54.56 -41.94
C THR A 58 12.77 -53.24 -42.71
N CYS A 59 13.77 -52.36 -42.49
CA CYS A 59 14.61 -51.77 -43.55
C CYS A 59 15.60 -50.75 -42.96
N LEU A 60 16.70 -51.24 -42.39
CA LEU A 60 17.97 -50.53 -42.42
C LEU A 60 18.56 -50.71 -43.83
N LYS A 61 19.02 -49.61 -44.43
CA LYS A 61 19.74 -49.48 -45.74
C LYS A 61 18.86 -49.39 -47.01
N LYS A 62 18.47 -48.15 -47.38
CA LYS A 62 18.52 -47.53 -48.73
C LYS A 62 17.89 -46.12 -48.71
N PRO A 63 18.30 -45.19 -49.59
CA PRO A 63 17.81 -43.81 -49.57
C PRO A 63 16.36 -43.72 -50.05
N LEU A 64 15.55 -42.96 -49.31
CA LEU A 64 14.14 -42.65 -49.64
C LEU A 64 14.08 -41.87 -50.96
N THR A 65 13.44 -42.46 -51.98
CA THR A 65 13.22 -41.81 -53.28
C THR A 65 11.78 -41.30 -53.40
N LYS A 66 11.60 -40.24 -54.20
CA LYS A 66 10.37 -39.47 -54.49
C LYS A 66 9.12 -40.33 -54.80
N SER A 67 9.31 -41.58 -55.21
CA SER A 67 8.26 -42.56 -55.52
C SER A 67 7.45 -43.01 -54.28
N PHE A 68 8.06 -43.06 -53.08
CA PHE A 68 7.39 -43.50 -51.85
C PHE A 68 6.38 -42.46 -51.32
N PHE A 69 6.68 -41.18 -51.54
CA PHE A 69 5.81 -40.05 -51.15
C PHE A 69 4.54 -40.00 -52.02
N ILE A 70 4.68 -40.27 -53.32
CA ILE A 70 3.55 -40.25 -54.28
C ILE A 70 2.58 -41.41 -54.04
N LYS A 71 3.05 -42.60 -53.64
CA LYS A 71 2.18 -43.73 -53.28
C LYS A 71 1.40 -43.50 -51.99
N SER A 72 1.98 -42.81 -51.01
CA SER A 72 1.34 -42.50 -49.72
C SER A 72 0.25 -41.43 -49.87
N VAL A 73 0.49 -40.41 -50.71
CA VAL A 73 -0.50 -39.36 -51.01
C VAL A 73 -1.67 -39.88 -51.86
N LYS A 74 -1.44 -40.91 -52.71
CA LYS A 74 -2.53 -41.56 -53.46
C LYS A 74 -3.45 -42.43 -52.59
N LEU A 75 -2.98 -42.96 -51.46
CA LEU A 75 -3.81 -43.79 -50.56
C LEU A 75 -4.71 -42.97 -49.62
N VAL A 76 -4.34 -41.72 -49.33
CA VAL A 76 -5.13 -40.80 -48.50
C VAL A 76 -6.29 -40.18 -49.29
N LYS A 77 -6.21 -40.11 -50.63
CA LYS A 77 -7.26 -39.56 -51.49
C LYS A 77 -8.47 -40.48 -51.71
N THR A 78 -8.44 -41.75 -51.29
CA THR A 78 -9.53 -42.72 -51.56
C THR A 78 -10.41 -43.06 -50.35
N LYS A 79 -10.26 -42.38 -49.20
CA LYS A 79 -11.06 -42.66 -47.98
C LYS A 79 -11.69 -41.44 -47.28
N ILE A 80 -11.92 -40.33 -47.99
CA ILE A 80 -12.68 -39.18 -47.46
C ILE A 80 -13.75 -38.82 -48.49
N ASN A 81 -14.96 -39.35 -48.31
CA ASN A 81 -16.06 -39.21 -49.28
C ASN A 81 -16.95 -37.98 -49.09
N SER A 82 -16.66 -37.09 -48.12
CA SER A 82 -17.30 -35.77 -48.08
C SER A 82 -16.56 -34.76 -47.19
N VAL A 83 -16.70 -33.46 -47.49
CA VAL A 83 -16.31 -32.34 -46.62
C VAL A 83 -16.99 -32.44 -45.24
N LYS A 84 -18.19 -33.06 -45.17
CA LYS A 84 -18.87 -33.36 -43.91
C LYS A 84 -18.09 -34.35 -43.03
N ASP A 85 -17.40 -35.33 -43.61
CA ASP A 85 -16.59 -36.29 -42.84
C ASP A 85 -15.26 -35.68 -42.36
N TYR A 86 -14.70 -34.73 -43.11
CA TYR A 86 -13.56 -33.92 -42.67
C TYR A 86 -13.93 -33.04 -41.47
N PHE A 87 -15.10 -32.38 -41.49
CA PHE A 87 -15.64 -31.66 -40.33
C PHE A 87 -16.10 -32.59 -39.19
N LYS A 88 -16.49 -33.84 -39.46
CA LYS A 88 -16.81 -34.86 -38.44
C LYS A 88 -15.56 -35.40 -37.74
N ILE A 89 -14.43 -35.46 -38.44
CA ILE A 89 -13.13 -35.85 -37.89
C ILE A 89 -12.49 -34.69 -37.11
N LEU A 90 -12.67 -33.44 -37.55
CA LEU A 90 -12.33 -32.23 -36.76
C LEU A 90 -13.28 -32.00 -35.58
N ARG A 91 -14.55 -32.46 -35.67
CA ARG A 91 -15.51 -32.57 -34.54
C ARG A 91 -15.47 -33.93 -33.85
N ARG A 92 -14.34 -34.64 -33.88
CA ARG A 92 -14.04 -35.51 -32.74
C ARG A 92 -13.88 -34.56 -31.57
N LYS A 93 -14.95 -34.41 -30.76
CA LYS A 93 -14.85 -33.94 -29.39
C LYS A 93 -13.71 -34.74 -28.77
N THR A 94 -12.50 -34.17 -28.73
CA THR A 94 -11.59 -34.46 -27.62
C THR A 94 -12.45 -34.14 -26.41
N HIS A 95 -12.78 -35.17 -25.64
CA HIS A 95 -13.57 -35.00 -24.44
C HIS A 95 -12.72 -34.08 -23.55
N LEU A 96 -13.06 -32.79 -23.52
CA LEU A 96 -12.38 -31.87 -22.63
C LEU A 96 -12.76 -32.28 -21.21
N ASN A 97 -11.76 -32.34 -20.34
CA ASN A 97 -12.04 -32.54 -18.93
C ASN A 97 -12.76 -31.32 -18.37
N LYS A 98 -13.48 -31.50 -17.26
CA LYS A 98 -14.06 -30.35 -16.56
C LYS A 98 -12.98 -29.61 -15.79
N VAL A 99 -13.06 -28.28 -15.78
CA VAL A 99 -12.27 -27.39 -14.93
C VAL A 99 -13.22 -26.58 -14.05
N ASN A 100 -12.88 -26.46 -12.78
CA ASN A 100 -13.57 -25.62 -11.84
C ASN A 100 -12.96 -24.21 -11.88
N LEU A 101 -13.81 -23.19 -11.96
CA LEU A 101 -13.41 -21.78 -11.90
C LEU A 101 -14.14 -21.12 -10.73
N ALA A 102 -13.37 -20.63 -9.76
CA ALA A 102 -13.88 -19.79 -8.69
C ALA A 102 -13.53 -18.32 -8.95
N ILE A 103 -14.53 -17.45 -8.88
CA ILE A 103 -14.39 -16.00 -9.10
C ILE A 103 -14.74 -15.29 -7.79
N GLY A 104 -13.80 -14.50 -7.27
CA GLY A 104 -13.97 -13.62 -6.11
C GLY A 104 -13.79 -12.16 -6.51
N ILE A 105 -14.55 -11.25 -5.89
CA ILE A 105 -14.38 -9.81 -6.07
C ILE A 105 -14.32 -9.14 -4.71
N HIS A 106 -13.32 -8.28 -4.52
CA HIS A 106 -13.11 -7.50 -3.31
C HIS A 106 -13.50 -6.04 -3.53
N ASN A 107 -14.47 -5.53 -2.76
CA ASN A 107 -14.85 -4.12 -2.80
C ASN A 107 -14.46 -3.43 -1.49
N HIS A 108 -13.74 -2.33 -1.59
CA HIS A 108 -13.24 -1.59 -0.43
C HIS A 108 -13.22 -0.08 -0.67
N GLN A 109 -13.56 0.65 0.39
CA GLN A 109 -13.28 2.07 0.53
C GLN A 109 -12.77 2.34 1.96
N PRO A 110 -11.70 3.14 2.14
CA PRO A 110 -11.07 3.32 3.45
C PRO A 110 -11.81 4.28 4.38
N VAL A 111 -11.52 4.15 5.67
CA VAL A 111 -11.88 5.16 6.68
C VAL A 111 -11.24 6.49 6.29
N GLY A 112 -12.05 7.55 6.25
CA GLY A 112 -11.59 8.89 5.90
C GLY A 112 -11.71 9.26 4.42
N ASN A 113 -12.07 8.32 3.53
CA ASN A 113 -12.30 8.68 2.13
C ASN A 113 -13.55 9.57 1.97
N PHE A 114 -13.57 10.38 0.93
CA PHE A 114 -14.67 11.32 0.70
C PHE A 114 -15.94 10.61 0.23
N ASP A 115 -17.10 11.11 0.67
CA ASP A 115 -18.41 10.53 0.32
C ASP A 115 -18.64 10.43 -1.20
N PHE A 116 -18.17 11.42 -1.96
CA PHE A 116 -18.28 11.39 -3.42
C PHE A 116 -17.47 10.25 -4.06
N VAL A 117 -16.39 9.78 -3.43
CA VAL A 117 -15.61 8.63 -3.92
C VAL A 117 -16.38 7.34 -3.68
N PHE A 118 -17.03 7.18 -2.52
CA PHE A 118 -17.95 6.08 -2.28
C PHE A 118 -19.11 6.08 -3.29
N GLU A 119 -19.68 7.26 -3.55
CA GLU A 119 -20.76 7.42 -4.54
C GLU A 119 -20.30 7.03 -5.94
N GLU A 120 -19.14 7.52 -6.39
CA GLU A 120 -18.60 7.21 -7.70
C GLU A 120 -18.35 5.71 -7.85
N ALA A 121 -17.73 5.07 -6.84
CA ALA A 121 -17.49 3.63 -6.82
C ALA A 121 -18.78 2.81 -6.86
N TYR A 122 -19.80 3.25 -6.13
CA TYR A 122 -21.13 2.67 -6.21
C TYR A 122 -21.71 2.73 -7.62
N GLN A 123 -21.71 3.91 -8.24
CA GLN A 123 -22.34 4.12 -9.54
C GLN A 123 -21.58 3.44 -10.68
N LYS A 124 -20.25 3.39 -10.62
CA LYS A 124 -19.42 2.89 -11.73
C LYS A 124 -19.02 1.43 -11.59
N ALA A 125 -18.88 0.89 -10.37
CA ALA A 125 -18.40 -0.47 -10.17
C ALA A 125 -19.42 -1.36 -9.46
N TYR A 126 -19.96 -0.94 -8.31
CA TYR A 126 -20.70 -1.86 -7.45
C TYR A 126 -22.12 -2.16 -7.94
N VAL A 127 -22.91 -1.14 -8.27
CA VAL A 127 -24.28 -1.36 -8.74
C VAL A 127 -24.31 -1.99 -10.13
N PRO A 128 -23.55 -1.52 -11.15
CA PRO A 128 -23.62 -2.08 -12.51
C PRO A 128 -23.20 -3.55 -12.56
N PHE A 129 -22.19 -3.92 -11.76
CA PHE A 129 -21.76 -5.31 -11.63
C PHE A 129 -22.86 -6.20 -11.05
N LEU A 130 -23.60 -5.71 -10.03
CA LEU A 130 -24.73 -6.44 -9.46
C LEU A 130 -25.88 -6.59 -10.47
N GLU A 131 -26.19 -5.56 -11.26
CA GLU A 131 -27.24 -5.64 -12.29
C GLU A 131 -26.87 -6.61 -13.41
N LEU A 132 -25.58 -6.69 -13.76
CA LEU A 132 -25.08 -7.67 -14.71
C LEU A 132 -25.25 -9.09 -14.17
N LEU A 133 -24.89 -9.34 -12.90
CA LEU A 133 -25.14 -10.63 -12.27
C LEU A 133 -26.63 -11.00 -12.33
N GLU A 134 -27.55 -10.09 -12.04
CA GLU A 134 -29.00 -10.35 -12.13
C GLU A 134 -29.43 -10.86 -13.52
N ARG A 135 -28.78 -10.40 -14.60
CA ARG A 135 -29.09 -10.79 -15.99
C ARG A 135 -28.50 -12.15 -16.42
N HIS A 136 -27.48 -12.66 -15.73
CA HIS A 136 -26.80 -13.92 -16.08
C HIS A 136 -26.97 -15.01 -15.01
N PRO A 137 -28.14 -15.68 -14.92
CA PRO A 137 -28.48 -16.60 -13.82
C PRO A 137 -27.54 -17.78 -13.60
N LYS A 138 -26.70 -18.14 -14.58
CA LYS A 138 -25.73 -19.24 -14.47
C LYS A 138 -24.38 -18.82 -13.89
N ILE A 139 -24.16 -17.52 -13.70
CA ILE A 139 -22.91 -17.01 -13.13
C ILE A 139 -22.99 -17.08 -11.60
N HIS A 140 -22.00 -17.77 -11.03
CA HIS A 140 -21.81 -18.00 -9.60
C HIS A 140 -20.49 -17.37 -9.18
N ILE A 141 -20.51 -16.48 -8.18
CA ILE A 141 -19.31 -15.76 -7.74
C ILE A 141 -19.25 -15.63 -6.22
N THR A 142 -18.10 -15.22 -5.71
CA THR A 142 -17.89 -14.80 -4.33
C THR A 142 -17.71 -13.28 -4.26
N LEU A 143 -18.39 -12.62 -3.32
CA LEU A 143 -18.26 -11.18 -3.08
C LEU A 143 -17.77 -10.88 -1.67
N HIS A 144 -16.82 -9.97 -1.57
CA HIS A 144 -16.39 -9.33 -0.32
C HIS A 144 -16.70 -7.84 -0.38
N TYR A 145 -17.36 -7.33 0.67
CA TYR A 145 -17.49 -5.90 0.95
C TYR A 145 -16.92 -5.65 2.32
N THR A 146 -15.98 -4.70 2.46
CA THR A 146 -15.48 -4.32 3.78
C THR A 146 -16.61 -3.74 4.62
N GLY A 147 -16.53 -3.89 5.94
CA GLY A 147 -17.59 -3.46 6.86
C GLY A 147 -17.92 -1.98 6.74
N ILE A 148 -16.90 -1.12 6.57
CA ILE A 148 -17.12 0.31 6.32
C ILE A 148 -17.91 0.58 5.03
N LEU A 149 -17.54 -0.04 3.91
CA LEU A 149 -18.26 0.11 2.65
C LEU A 149 -19.67 -0.46 2.75
N PHE A 150 -19.82 -1.64 3.36
CA PHE A 150 -21.10 -2.29 3.49
C PHE A 150 -22.07 -1.51 4.38
N LYS A 151 -21.55 -0.88 5.44
CA LYS A 151 -22.29 0.06 6.29
C LYS A 151 -22.72 1.30 5.49
N TRP A 152 -21.80 1.91 4.73
CA TRP A 152 -22.14 3.06 3.88
C TRP A 152 -23.23 2.72 2.86
N LEU A 153 -23.14 1.56 2.19
CA LEU A 153 -24.15 1.08 1.25
C LEU A 153 -25.51 0.87 1.93
N LYS A 154 -25.54 0.34 3.15
CA LYS A 154 -26.78 0.20 3.93
C LYS A 154 -27.44 1.55 4.20
N GLU A 155 -26.65 2.53 4.60
CA GLU A 155 -27.13 3.84 5.04
C GLU A 155 -27.54 4.74 3.86
N HIS A 156 -26.79 4.71 2.76
CA HIS A 156 -26.95 5.64 1.63
C HIS A 156 -27.67 5.01 0.43
N LYS A 157 -27.60 3.69 0.26
CA LYS A 157 -28.12 2.94 -0.89
C LYS A 157 -29.06 1.82 -0.44
N PRO A 158 -30.20 2.12 0.20
CA PRO A 158 -31.08 1.13 0.84
C PRO A 158 -31.62 0.05 -0.10
N GLY A 159 -31.65 0.30 -1.42
CA GLY A 159 -32.03 -0.71 -2.43
C GLY A 159 -30.94 -1.74 -2.77
N PHE A 160 -29.68 -1.51 -2.40
CA PHE A 160 -28.56 -2.35 -2.79
C PHE A 160 -28.54 -3.69 -2.05
N ILE A 161 -28.58 -3.68 -0.71
CA ILE A 161 -28.52 -4.90 0.11
C ILE A 161 -29.68 -5.86 -0.19
N PRO A 162 -30.94 -5.42 -0.36
CA PRO A 162 -32.02 -6.31 -0.76
C PRO A 162 -31.80 -7.01 -2.11
N ARG A 163 -31.15 -6.35 -3.08
CA ARG A 163 -30.80 -6.96 -4.38
C ARG A 163 -29.70 -8.01 -4.20
N LEU A 164 -28.64 -7.65 -3.48
CA LEU A 164 -27.55 -8.57 -3.13
C LEU A 164 -28.09 -9.82 -2.41
N LYS A 165 -28.97 -9.64 -1.42
CA LYS A 165 -29.59 -10.73 -0.68
C LYS A 165 -30.37 -11.69 -1.57
N LYS A 166 -31.10 -11.21 -2.58
CA LYS A 166 -31.81 -12.10 -3.52
C LYS A 166 -30.87 -13.03 -4.29
N LEU A 167 -29.69 -12.54 -4.67
CA LEU A 167 -28.68 -13.34 -5.37
C LEU A 167 -27.99 -14.32 -4.42
N VAL A 168 -27.78 -13.93 -3.16
CA VAL A 168 -27.31 -14.81 -2.09
C VAL A 168 -28.32 -15.94 -1.81
N ASP A 169 -29.60 -15.61 -1.61
CA ASP A 169 -30.67 -16.57 -1.35
C ASP A 169 -30.89 -17.53 -2.53
N ALA A 170 -30.60 -17.09 -3.76
CA ALA A 170 -30.62 -17.91 -4.96
C ALA A 170 -29.38 -18.81 -5.11
N GLY A 171 -28.43 -18.79 -4.17
CA GLY A 171 -27.20 -19.58 -4.22
C GLY A 171 -26.21 -19.11 -5.30
N ARG A 172 -26.36 -17.88 -5.81
CA ARG A 172 -25.52 -17.34 -6.88
C ARG A 172 -24.31 -16.58 -6.35
N ILE A 173 -24.42 -16.03 -5.13
CA ILE A 173 -23.34 -15.29 -4.47
C ILE A 173 -23.00 -15.96 -3.14
N GLU A 174 -21.73 -16.35 -3.00
CA GLU A 174 -21.11 -16.58 -1.70
C GLU A 174 -20.62 -15.24 -1.13
N MET A 175 -20.90 -14.95 0.15
CA MET A 175 -20.33 -13.78 0.83
C MET A 175 -19.06 -14.17 1.61
N MET A 176 -18.00 -13.39 1.42
CA MET A 176 -16.76 -13.46 2.21
C MET A 176 -16.78 -12.47 3.37
N THR A 177 -16.15 -12.87 4.48
CA THR A 177 -15.78 -11.98 5.59
C THR A 177 -14.36 -11.43 5.41
N GLY A 178 -13.85 -10.74 6.43
CA GLY A 178 -12.61 -9.98 6.46
C GLY A 178 -12.55 -9.21 7.79
N GLY A 179 -11.56 -8.36 7.99
CA GLY A 179 -11.66 -7.40 9.09
C GLY A 179 -12.66 -6.29 8.76
N PHE A 180 -13.53 -5.93 9.70
CA PHE A 180 -14.61 -4.96 9.45
C PHE A 180 -14.11 -3.64 8.87
N TYR A 181 -13.02 -3.09 9.40
CA TYR A 181 -12.42 -1.85 8.93
C TYR A 181 -11.22 -2.05 7.99
N GLU A 182 -11.07 -3.24 7.38
CA GLU A 182 -9.92 -3.55 6.51
C GLU A 182 -8.55 -3.29 7.21
N PRO A 183 -8.23 -4.01 8.30
CA PRO A 183 -6.92 -3.92 8.92
C PRO A 183 -5.93 -4.94 8.34
N ILE A 184 -4.64 -4.61 8.35
CA ILE A 184 -3.59 -5.61 8.16
C ILE A 184 -3.50 -6.49 9.40
N MET A 185 -4.02 -7.72 9.26
CA MET A 185 -4.19 -8.65 10.38
C MET A 185 -2.88 -8.99 11.09
N SER A 186 -1.72 -8.92 10.43
CA SER A 186 -0.45 -9.28 11.06
C SER A 186 0.06 -8.25 12.06
N VAL A 187 -0.35 -6.99 11.96
CA VAL A 187 0.18 -5.89 12.79
C VAL A 187 -0.76 -5.40 13.87
N ILE A 188 -2.02 -5.87 13.92
CA ILE A 188 -2.94 -5.55 15.01
C ILE A 188 -2.88 -6.57 16.15
N PRO A 189 -3.33 -6.21 17.38
CA PRO A 189 -3.39 -7.14 18.51
C PRO A 189 -4.24 -8.38 18.24
N TYR A 190 -3.84 -9.52 18.81
CA TYR A 190 -4.51 -10.81 18.60
C TYR A 190 -6.04 -10.77 18.80
N ARG A 191 -6.50 -10.13 19.88
CA ARG A 191 -7.93 -9.99 20.20
C ARG A 191 -8.70 -9.18 19.16
N ASP A 192 -8.05 -8.17 18.58
CA ASP A 192 -8.66 -7.29 17.58
C ASP A 192 -8.81 -8.02 16.24
N LYS A 193 -7.85 -8.90 15.88
CA LYS A 193 -7.97 -9.79 14.70
C LYS A 193 -9.30 -10.55 14.71
N ILE A 194 -9.57 -11.25 15.81
CA ILE A 194 -10.78 -12.06 15.97
C ILE A 194 -12.03 -11.17 16.03
N GLY A 195 -11.97 -10.07 16.80
CA GLY A 195 -13.09 -9.14 16.96
C GLY A 195 -13.53 -8.51 15.64
N GLN A 196 -12.57 -8.02 14.84
CA GLN A 196 -12.82 -7.44 13.52
C GLN A 196 -13.46 -8.44 12.55
N ILE A 197 -12.97 -9.70 12.52
CA ILE A 197 -13.53 -10.75 11.66
C ILE A 197 -14.96 -11.11 12.07
N LYS A 198 -15.18 -11.35 13.37
CA LYS A 198 -16.52 -11.67 13.89
C LYS A 198 -17.51 -10.54 13.63
N LYS A 199 -17.10 -9.28 13.82
CA LYS A 199 -17.95 -8.12 13.56
C LYS A 199 -18.44 -8.09 12.11
N LEU A 200 -17.56 -8.35 11.12
CA LEU A 200 -17.98 -8.39 9.72
C LEU A 200 -18.83 -9.63 9.40
N THR A 201 -18.47 -10.80 9.92
CA THR A 201 -19.26 -12.04 9.76
C THR A 201 -20.69 -11.86 10.29
N ASP A 202 -20.84 -11.28 11.47
CA ASP A 202 -22.15 -11.04 12.09
C ASP A 202 -22.95 -9.99 11.32
N PHE A 203 -22.28 -8.95 10.80
CA PHE A 203 -22.92 -7.93 9.95
C PHE A 203 -23.43 -8.55 8.65
N ILE A 204 -22.61 -9.33 7.93
CA ILE A 204 -23.02 -10.05 6.72
C ILE A 204 -24.21 -10.96 6.99
N LYS A 205 -24.15 -11.74 8.07
CA LYS A 205 -25.24 -12.65 8.45
C LYS A 205 -26.54 -11.92 8.75
N THR A 206 -26.45 -10.77 9.43
CA THR A 206 -27.62 -9.95 9.76
C THR A 206 -28.25 -9.35 8.50
N GLU A 207 -27.45 -8.81 7.59
CA GLU A 207 -27.95 -8.09 6.42
C GLU A 207 -28.34 -9.01 5.25
N THR A 208 -27.69 -10.17 5.10
CA THR A 208 -27.89 -11.07 3.94
C THR A 208 -28.47 -12.43 4.33
N GLY A 209 -28.33 -12.86 5.59
CA GLY A 209 -28.64 -14.23 6.03
C GLY A 209 -27.51 -15.23 5.77
N TYR A 210 -26.45 -14.85 5.05
CA TYR A 210 -25.33 -15.74 4.72
C TYR A 210 -24.37 -15.91 5.90
N ASN A 211 -23.98 -17.15 6.19
CA ASN A 211 -22.95 -17.43 7.19
C ASN A 211 -21.58 -17.53 6.50
N ALA A 212 -20.89 -16.39 6.40
CA ALA A 212 -19.59 -16.30 5.73
C ALA A 212 -18.57 -17.30 6.29
N ARG A 213 -17.97 -18.10 5.40
CA ARG A 213 -16.95 -19.12 5.72
C ARG A 213 -15.58 -18.76 5.16
N GLY A 214 -15.55 -18.04 4.05
CA GLY A 214 -14.34 -17.51 3.43
C GLY A 214 -13.97 -16.15 3.97
N MET A 215 -12.68 -15.87 3.98
CA MET A 215 -12.16 -14.57 4.37
C MET A 215 -11.26 -14.00 3.27
N TRP A 216 -11.51 -12.74 2.91
CA TRP A 216 -10.52 -11.92 2.21
C TRP A 216 -9.48 -11.44 3.22
N LEU A 217 -8.20 -11.70 2.91
CA LEU A 217 -7.09 -11.19 3.71
C LEU A 217 -6.60 -9.87 3.10
N ALA A 218 -6.73 -8.80 3.85
CA ALA A 218 -6.32 -7.45 3.49
C ALA A 218 -4.93 -7.41 2.85
N GLU A 219 -4.85 -6.83 1.64
CA GLU A 219 -3.62 -6.72 0.84
C GLU A 219 -2.87 -8.05 0.62
N ARG A 220 -3.57 -9.18 0.83
CA ARG A 220 -3.00 -10.53 0.84
C ARG A 220 -1.75 -10.64 1.74
N ILE A 221 -1.64 -9.84 2.80
CA ILE A 221 -0.47 -9.87 3.70
C ILE A 221 -0.58 -11.07 4.63
N TRP A 222 0.14 -12.12 4.27
CA TRP A 222 0.20 -13.36 5.03
C TRP A 222 1.42 -13.37 5.96
N GLU A 223 1.20 -13.80 7.20
CA GLU A 223 2.26 -14.26 8.10
C GLU A 223 1.81 -15.61 8.70
N PRO A 224 2.71 -16.58 8.93
CA PRO A 224 2.34 -17.96 9.31
C PRO A 224 1.35 -18.06 10.47
N HIS A 225 1.54 -17.20 11.48
CA HIS A 225 0.72 -17.19 12.70
C HIS A 225 -0.74 -16.75 12.47
N LEU A 226 -1.13 -16.29 11.27
CA LEU A 226 -2.49 -15.85 10.97
C LEU A 226 -3.49 -17.00 10.81
N ALA A 227 -3.03 -18.24 10.64
CA ALA A 227 -3.94 -19.38 10.54
C ALA A 227 -4.83 -19.52 11.78
N LYS A 228 -4.25 -19.36 12.98
CA LYS A 228 -4.94 -19.48 14.27
C LYS A 228 -6.04 -18.44 14.49
N PRO A 229 -5.80 -17.11 14.46
CA PRO A 229 -6.86 -16.13 14.69
C PRO A 229 -7.95 -16.18 13.62
N CYS A 230 -7.63 -16.50 12.36
CA CYS A 230 -8.64 -16.67 11.32
C CYS A 230 -9.56 -17.86 11.62
N ALA A 231 -8.98 -19.02 11.98
CA ALA A 231 -9.74 -20.21 12.32
C ALA A 231 -10.59 -20.04 13.59
N GLU A 232 -10.05 -19.41 14.64
CA GLU A 232 -10.79 -19.07 15.87
C GLU A 232 -11.93 -18.08 15.64
N ALA A 233 -11.79 -17.19 14.67
CA ALA A 233 -12.87 -16.30 14.24
C ALA A 233 -13.95 -17.01 13.41
N GLY A 234 -13.71 -18.26 12.98
CA GLY A 234 -14.65 -19.09 12.23
C GLY A 234 -14.38 -19.18 10.72
N ALA A 235 -13.35 -18.49 10.21
CA ALA A 235 -12.96 -18.62 8.81
C ALA A 235 -12.45 -20.05 8.53
N LYS A 236 -12.88 -20.61 7.39
CA LYS A 236 -12.47 -21.94 6.91
C LYS A 236 -11.42 -21.86 5.82
N TYR A 237 -11.40 -20.75 5.11
CA TYR A 237 -10.39 -20.51 4.08
C TYR A 237 -10.07 -19.04 3.93
N VAL A 238 -8.89 -18.77 3.37
CA VAL A 238 -8.48 -17.47 2.84
C VAL A 238 -8.03 -17.61 1.39
N VAL A 239 -8.10 -16.51 0.64
CA VAL A 239 -7.53 -16.39 -0.71
C VAL A 239 -6.21 -15.63 -0.62
N LEU A 240 -5.18 -16.13 -1.29
CA LEU A 240 -3.82 -15.57 -1.31
C LEU A 240 -3.27 -15.62 -2.73
N ASP A 241 -2.38 -14.70 -3.11
CA ASP A 241 -1.73 -14.74 -4.42
C ASP A 241 -0.85 -15.99 -4.62
N ASP A 242 -0.79 -16.49 -5.85
CA ASP A 242 0.09 -17.60 -6.23
C ASP A 242 1.58 -17.35 -5.89
N SER A 243 1.99 -16.08 -5.80
CA SER A 243 3.32 -15.65 -5.34
C SER A 243 3.68 -16.24 -3.98
N HIS A 244 2.73 -16.38 -3.05
CA HIS A 244 2.99 -16.95 -1.73
C HIS A 244 3.45 -18.41 -1.82
N PHE A 245 2.74 -19.19 -2.63
CA PHE A 245 2.97 -20.61 -2.83
C PHE A 245 4.25 -20.86 -3.63
N LYS A 246 4.45 -20.04 -4.67
CA LYS A 246 5.69 -19.98 -5.44
C LYS A 246 6.88 -19.60 -4.55
N ASN A 247 6.69 -18.73 -3.56
CA ASN A 247 7.71 -18.37 -2.59
C ASN A 247 8.11 -19.54 -1.69
N ALA A 248 7.19 -20.49 -1.46
CA ALA A 248 7.43 -21.76 -0.78
C ALA A 248 7.98 -22.87 -1.71
N GLY A 249 8.16 -22.59 -3.01
CA GLY A 249 8.80 -23.48 -3.98
C GLY A 249 7.85 -24.24 -4.92
N LEU A 250 6.54 -23.95 -4.88
CA LEU A 250 5.57 -24.59 -5.78
C LEU A 250 5.59 -24.01 -7.20
N LYS A 251 5.20 -24.83 -8.18
CA LYS A 251 5.05 -24.45 -9.60
C LYS A 251 3.58 -24.29 -9.97
N ASN A 252 3.31 -23.62 -11.09
CA ASN A 252 1.96 -23.34 -11.58
C ASN A 252 1.07 -24.59 -11.68
N GLU A 253 1.63 -25.74 -12.09
CA GLU A 253 0.87 -27.00 -12.21
C GLU A 253 0.40 -27.56 -10.85
N GLU A 254 1.04 -27.14 -9.76
CA GLU A 254 0.74 -27.54 -8.39
C GLU A 254 -0.25 -26.56 -7.72
N LEU A 255 -0.65 -25.48 -8.40
CA LEU A 255 -1.57 -24.46 -7.85
C LEU A 255 -3.02 -24.61 -8.35
N LEU A 256 -3.35 -25.77 -8.93
CA LEU A 256 -4.65 -26.04 -9.54
C LEU A 256 -5.64 -26.68 -8.56
N GLY A 257 -5.75 -26.12 -7.36
CA GLY A 257 -6.46 -26.67 -6.20
C GLY A 257 -6.29 -25.76 -4.97
N TYR A 258 -6.43 -26.33 -3.78
CA TYR A 258 -6.17 -25.61 -2.52
C TYR A 258 -5.29 -26.43 -1.58
N TYR A 259 -4.67 -25.76 -0.61
CA TYR A 259 -3.83 -26.38 0.40
C TYR A 259 -4.39 -26.15 1.80
N ILE A 260 -3.94 -26.95 2.77
CA ILE A 260 -4.19 -26.71 4.19
C ILE A 260 -2.91 -26.22 4.85
N THR A 261 -3.03 -25.26 5.76
CA THR A 261 -1.99 -24.87 6.70
C THR A 261 -2.51 -24.97 8.13
N GLU A 262 -1.63 -24.84 9.12
CA GLU A 262 -2.03 -24.80 10.53
C GLU A 262 -1.10 -23.91 11.35
N GLU A 263 -1.63 -23.40 12.46
CA GLU A 263 -0.86 -22.75 13.53
C GLU A 263 -1.43 -23.25 14.86
N GLU A 264 -0.58 -23.81 15.72
CA GLU A 264 -0.98 -24.44 16.99
C GLU A 264 -2.12 -25.47 16.85
N GLY A 265 -2.18 -26.21 15.75
CA GLY A 265 -3.23 -27.20 15.47
C GLY A 265 -4.54 -26.62 14.93
N HIS A 266 -4.67 -25.30 14.81
CA HIS A 266 -5.79 -24.65 14.14
C HIS A 266 -5.57 -24.64 12.63
N THR A 267 -6.42 -25.36 11.89
CA THR A 267 -6.29 -25.50 10.45
C THR A 267 -7.00 -24.40 9.68
N LEU A 268 -6.42 -23.99 8.54
CA LEU A 268 -6.99 -23.03 7.60
C LEU A 268 -6.70 -23.48 6.15
N CYS A 269 -7.69 -23.40 5.27
CA CYS A 269 -7.50 -23.69 3.85
C CYS A 269 -7.01 -22.44 3.10
N LEU A 270 -6.08 -22.62 2.16
CA LEU A 270 -5.46 -21.54 1.40
C LEU A 270 -5.72 -21.76 -0.10
N PHE A 271 -6.37 -20.78 -0.74
CA PHE A 271 -6.65 -20.78 -2.18
C PHE A 271 -5.67 -19.87 -2.93
N PRO A 272 -4.89 -20.39 -3.90
CA PRO A 272 -3.98 -19.60 -4.72
C PRO A 272 -4.72 -18.84 -5.84
N ILE A 273 -4.74 -17.51 -5.76
CA ILE A 273 -5.19 -16.63 -6.84
C ILE A 273 -4.19 -16.72 -7.99
N THR A 274 -4.72 -17.00 -9.18
CA THR A 274 -3.93 -17.13 -10.39
C THR A 274 -3.60 -15.76 -10.97
N GLU A 275 -2.31 -15.38 -10.96
CA GLU A 275 -1.81 -14.11 -11.50
C GLU A 275 -2.27 -13.88 -12.95
N MET A 276 -2.22 -14.93 -13.78
CA MET A 276 -2.66 -14.88 -15.18
C MET A 276 -4.12 -14.39 -15.32
N LEU A 277 -5.03 -14.80 -14.42
CA LEU A 277 -6.41 -14.32 -14.48
C LEU A 277 -6.52 -12.84 -14.06
N ARG A 278 -5.68 -12.36 -13.14
CA ARG A 278 -5.61 -10.92 -12.81
C ARG A 278 -5.15 -10.07 -14.00
N TYR A 279 -4.32 -10.58 -14.90
CA TYR A 279 -3.92 -9.81 -16.09
C TYR A 279 -4.86 -9.96 -17.28
N THR A 280 -5.66 -11.02 -17.36
CA THR A 280 -6.67 -11.16 -18.43
C THR A 280 -7.99 -10.49 -18.11
N ILE A 281 -8.45 -10.60 -16.86
CA ILE A 281 -9.78 -10.12 -16.45
C ILE A 281 -9.61 -8.74 -15.78
N PRO A 282 -10.17 -7.63 -16.30
CA PRO A 282 -10.94 -7.48 -17.53
C PRO A 282 -10.14 -6.95 -18.73
N PHE A 283 -8.81 -6.93 -18.69
CA PHE A 283 -8.01 -6.14 -19.65
C PHE A 283 -7.82 -6.77 -21.04
N GLN A 284 -7.77 -8.10 -21.14
CA GLN A 284 -7.60 -8.81 -22.41
C GLN A 284 -8.95 -9.28 -22.96
N PRO A 285 -9.09 -9.61 -24.26
CA PRO A 285 -10.31 -10.19 -24.79
C PRO A 285 -10.75 -11.43 -23.99
N PRO A 286 -12.06 -11.62 -23.69
CA PRO A 286 -12.56 -12.73 -22.87
C PRO A 286 -12.08 -14.11 -23.31
N GLU A 287 -11.88 -14.31 -24.62
CA GLU A 287 -11.41 -15.54 -25.22
C GLU A 287 -10.04 -15.96 -24.69
N LYS A 288 -9.18 -15.01 -24.29
CA LYS A 288 -7.87 -15.31 -23.69
C LYS A 288 -7.99 -16.05 -22.36
N THR A 289 -8.98 -15.69 -21.54
CA THR A 289 -9.30 -16.43 -20.31
C THR A 289 -9.81 -17.82 -20.64
N ILE A 290 -10.70 -17.95 -21.63
CA ILE A 290 -11.24 -19.26 -22.05
C ILE A 290 -10.13 -20.16 -22.62
N GLU A 291 -9.23 -19.63 -23.44
CA GLU A 291 -8.04 -20.34 -23.97
C GLU A 291 -7.15 -20.84 -22.84
N TYR A 292 -6.89 -19.99 -21.84
CA TYR A 292 -6.10 -20.38 -20.67
C TYR A 292 -6.76 -21.54 -19.91
N LEU A 293 -8.04 -21.43 -19.58
CA LEU A 293 -8.80 -22.48 -18.88
C LEU A 293 -8.84 -23.79 -19.69
N ARG A 294 -8.98 -23.69 -21.01
CA ARG A 294 -8.94 -24.84 -21.92
C ARG A 294 -7.61 -25.57 -21.83
N SER A 295 -6.49 -24.84 -21.81
CA SER A 295 -5.15 -25.41 -21.67
C SER A 295 -4.95 -26.18 -20.35
N ILE A 296 -5.67 -25.78 -19.30
CA ILE A 296 -5.68 -26.45 -18.00
C ILE A 296 -6.55 -27.71 -18.07
N ALA A 297 -7.74 -27.63 -18.64
CA ALA A 297 -8.65 -28.76 -18.81
C ALA A 297 -8.06 -29.88 -19.69
N GLU A 298 -7.36 -29.56 -20.77
CA GLU A 298 -6.72 -30.55 -21.65
C GLU A 298 -5.67 -31.41 -20.94
N LYS A 299 -5.11 -30.93 -19.83
CA LYS A 299 -4.02 -31.57 -19.10
C LYS A 299 -4.49 -32.41 -17.90
N GLY A 300 -5.76 -32.35 -17.47
CA GLY A 300 -6.30 -33.18 -16.38
C GLY A 300 -7.72 -32.81 -15.91
N GLU A 301 -8.33 -33.69 -15.12
CA GLU A 301 -9.67 -33.52 -14.52
C GLU A 301 -9.60 -32.84 -13.14
N ASP A 302 -10.76 -32.34 -12.66
CA ASP A 302 -11.01 -31.81 -11.31
C ASP A 302 -10.06 -30.71 -10.82
N ARG A 303 -9.51 -29.94 -11.77
CA ARG A 303 -8.62 -28.81 -11.48
C ARG A 303 -9.42 -27.57 -11.10
N LEU A 304 -8.95 -26.86 -10.09
CA LEU A 304 -9.49 -25.56 -9.70
C LEU A 304 -8.58 -24.45 -10.19
N VAL A 305 -9.17 -23.41 -10.77
CA VAL A 305 -8.51 -22.14 -11.04
C VAL A 305 -9.26 -21.05 -10.26
N VAL A 306 -8.52 -20.19 -9.57
CA VAL A 306 -9.10 -19.13 -8.73
C VAL A 306 -8.72 -17.77 -9.30
N PHE A 307 -9.71 -16.93 -9.53
CA PHE A 307 -9.55 -15.50 -9.74
C PHE A 307 -10.13 -14.79 -8.53
N ALA A 308 -9.38 -13.89 -7.91
CA ALA A 308 -9.91 -12.92 -6.96
C ALA A 308 -9.13 -11.62 -7.08
N ASP A 309 -9.83 -10.50 -7.18
CA ASP A 309 -9.22 -9.19 -7.41
C ASP A 309 -10.18 -8.06 -7.01
N ASP A 310 -9.70 -6.82 -7.08
CA ASP A 310 -10.44 -5.62 -6.72
C ASP A 310 -11.66 -5.39 -7.63
N GLY A 311 -12.78 -5.00 -7.04
CA GLY A 311 -14.03 -4.67 -7.73
C GLY A 311 -13.95 -3.33 -8.45
N GLU A 312 -13.14 -2.41 -7.93
CA GLU A 312 -12.86 -1.09 -8.49
C GLU A 312 -12.20 -1.20 -9.88
N LYS A 313 -11.54 -2.33 -10.18
CA LYS A 313 -11.02 -2.68 -11.50
C LYS A 313 -12.10 -2.76 -12.58
N PHE A 314 -13.34 -3.02 -12.18
CA PHE A 314 -14.49 -3.17 -13.06
C PHE A 314 -15.34 -1.91 -13.09
N GLY A 315 -14.71 -0.72 -13.16
CA GLY A 315 -15.43 0.54 -13.38
C GLY A 315 -14.76 1.80 -12.88
N ILE A 316 -13.98 1.73 -11.81
CA ILE A 316 -13.39 2.92 -11.17
C ILE A 316 -12.04 3.27 -11.76
N TRP A 317 -11.20 2.28 -12.04
CA TRP A 317 -9.88 2.54 -12.60
C TRP A 317 -10.00 3.25 -13.97
N PRO A 318 -9.02 4.09 -14.35
CA PRO A 318 -9.13 4.91 -15.56
C PRO A 318 -9.49 4.08 -16.81
N GLY A 319 -10.56 4.51 -17.51
CA GLY A 319 -11.07 3.85 -18.72
C GLY A 319 -11.84 2.55 -18.51
N THR A 320 -11.88 1.99 -17.29
CA THR A 320 -12.48 0.66 -17.06
C THR A 320 -14.00 0.66 -17.09
N TYR A 321 -14.69 1.76 -16.76
CA TYR A 321 -16.15 1.84 -16.90
C TYR A 321 -16.60 1.69 -18.36
N GLU A 322 -16.00 2.48 -19.25
CA GLU A 322 -16.26 2.42 -20.69
C GLU A 322 -15.94 1.02 -21.22
N HIS A 323 -14.80 0.46 -20.85
CA HIS A 323 -14.38 -0.88 -21.27
C HIS A 323 -15.32 -1.99 -20.78
N CYS A 324 -15.63 -2.01 -19.48
CA CYS A 324 -16.40 -3.09 -18.85
C CYS A 324 -17.88 -3.05 -19.22
N TYR A 325 -18.50 -1.86 -19.25
CA TYR A 325 -19.95 -1.70 -19.39
C TYR A 325 -20.37 -1.11 -20.72
N GLU A 326 -19.79 0.00 -21.17
CA GLU A 326 -20.24 0.66 -22.42
C GLU A 326 -19.84 -0.14 -23.67
N LYS A 327 -18.62 -0.69 -23.68
CA LYS A 327 -18.11 -1.62 -24.70
C LYS A 327 -18.50 -3.08 -24.42
N GLY A 328 -19.13 -3.35 -23.29
CA GLY A 328 -19.72 -4.65 -22.97
C GLY A 328 -18.72 -5.79 -22.76
N TRP A 329 -17.51 -5.51 -22.28
CA TRP A 329 -16.52 -6.56 -22.01
C TRP A 329 -17.02 -7.57 -20.98
N LEU A 330 -17.59 -7.10 -19.86
CA LEU A 330 -18.09 -7.98 -18.80
C LEU A 330 -19.28 -8.83 -19.25
N GLU A 331 -20.19 -8.24 -20.01
CA GLU A 331 -21.31 -8.96 -20.64
C GLU A 331 -20.78 -10.08 -21.55
N SER A 332 -19.81 -9.76 -22.41
CA SER A 332 -19.18 -10.74 -23.32
C SER A 332 -18.46 -11.85 -22.54
N PHE A 333 -17.76 -11.51 -21.45
CA PHE A 333 -17.09 -12.47 -20.60
C PHE A 333 -18.06 -13.44 -19.92
N PHE A 334 -19.18 -12.95 -19.38
CA PHE A 334 -20.20 -13.83 -18.79
C PHE A 334 -20.86 -14.71 -19.85
N GLN A 335 -21.14 -14.19 -21.04
CA GLN A 335 -21.66 -14.97 -22.16
C GLN A 335 -20.68 -16.08 -22.59
N GLU A 336 -19.38 -15.80 -22.64
CA GLU A 336 -18.35 -16.81 -22.93
C GLU A 336 -18.28 -17.90 -21.86
N LEU A 337 -18.37 -17.55 -20.58
CA LEU A 337 -18.45 -18.55 -19.49
C LEU A 337 -19.72 -19.42 -19.62
N GLU A 338 -20.87 -18.82 -19.91
CA GLU A 338 -22.13 -19.53 -20.10
C GLU A 338 -22.12 -20.42 -21.35
N ALA A 339 -21.46 -20.00 -22.42
CA ALA A 339 -21.30 -20.76 -23.66
C ALA A 339 -20.39 -21.98 -23.50
N ASN A 340 -19.44 -21.93 -22.56
CA ASN A 340 -18.49 -22.99 -22.26
C ASN A 340 -18.83 -23.78 -20.98
N ALA A 341 -20.05 -23.65 -20.48
CA ALA A 341 -20.51 -24.29 -19.23
C ALA A 341 -20.57 -25.83 -19.28
N ASP A 342 -20.37 -26.46 -20.44
CA ASP A 342 -20.27 -27.92 -20.56
C ASP A 342 -18.95 -28.48 -20.01
N TRP A 343 -17.90 -27.64 -19.94
CA TRP A 343 -16.58 -28.03 -19.42
C TRP A 343 -15.99 -27.02 -18.41
N ILE A 344 -16.47 -25.79 -18.34
CA ILE A 344 -16.15 -24.84 -17.26
C ILE A 344 -17.26 -24.91 -16.22
N ASN A 345 -16.92 -25.35 -15.01
CA ASN A 345 -17.81 -25.35 -13.87
C ASN A 345 -17.53 -24.13 -12.98
N LEU A 346 -18.48 -23.18 -12.94
CA LEU A 346 -18.41 -22.08 -11.98
C LEU A 346 -18.80 -22.59 -10.61
N ILE A 347 -17.90 -22.42 -9.63
CA ILE A 347 -18.06 -22.97 -8.30
C ILE A 347 -17.74 -21.92 -7.23
N HIS A 348 -18.45 -21.95 -6.11
CA HIS A 348 -18.10 -21.16 -4.94
C HIS A 348 -16.89 -21.75 -4.22
N LEU A 349 -16.05 -20.92 -3.61
CA LEU A 349 -14.84 -21.38 -2.91
C LEU A 349 -15.20 -22.29 -1.72
N SER A 350 -16.30 -22.02 -1.04
CA SER A 350 -16.81 -22.88 0.04
C SER A 350 -17.29 -24.25 -0.45
N GLU A 351 -17.88 -24.34 -1.64
CA GLU A 351 -18.34 -25.60 -2.25
C GLU A 351 -17.16 -26.51 -2.60
N VAL A 352 -16.01 -25.95 -3.03
CA VAL A 352 -14.79 -26.73 -3.28
C VAL A 352 -14.38 -27.53 -2.04
N LEU A 353 -14.48 -26.93 -0.85
CA LEU A 353 -14.08 -27.58 0.41
C LEU A 353 -14.93 -28.84 0.72
N GLU A 354 -16.12 -28.95 0.15
CA GLU A 354 -17.05 -30.07 0.36
C GLU A 354 -16.90 -31.14 -0.72
N GLN A 355 -16.41 -30.76 -1.89
CA GLN A 355 -16.37 -31.62 -3.09
C GLN A 355 -14.97 -32.16 -3.39
N THR A 356 -13.92 -31.48 -2.97
CA THR A 356 -12.54 -31.79 -3.38
C THR A 356 -11.62 -31.85 -2.16
N PRO A 357 -10.78 -32.90 -2.01
CA PRO A 357 -9.75 -32.91 -0.98
C PRO A 357 -8.65 -31.86 -1.29
N PRO A 358 -7.91 -31.38 -0.27
CA PRO A 358 -6.79 -30.50 -0.51
C PRO A 358 -5.69 -31.20 -1.31
N LEU A 359 -4.93 -30.43 -2.10
CA LEU A 359 -3.73 -30.93 -2.79
C LEU A 359 -2.66 -31.40 -1.81
N GLY A 360 -2.64 -30.82 -0.61
CA GLY A 360 -1.76 -31.22 0.47
C GLY A 360 -1.70 -30.19 1.59
N ARG A 361 -0.67 -30.32 2.42
CA ARG A 361 -0.33 -29.35 3.46
C ARG A 361 0.80 -28.43 2.99
N ILE A 362 0.74 -27.16 3.36
CA ILE A 362 1.79 -26.17 3.07
C ILE A 362 1.99 -25.21 4.24
N TYR A 363 3.20 -24.66 4.32
CA TYR A 363 3.52 -23.51 5.16
C TYR A 363 4.11 -22.41 4.27
N LEU A 364 3.50 -21.24 4.31
CA LEU A 364 3.89 -20.10 3.48
C LEU A 364 4.72 -19.11 4.29
N PRO A 365 5.76 -18.49 3.72
CA PRO A 365 6.54 -17.45 4.40
C PRO A 365 5.72 -16.16 4.55
N ALA A 366 6.25 -15.19 5.30
CA ALA A 366 5.70 -13.83 5.28
C ALA A 366 5.76 -13.27 3.86
N ALA A 367 4.60 -12.96 3.27
CA ALA A 367 4.50 -12.56 1.88
C ALA A 367 3.21 -11.79 1.59
N SER A 368 3.15 -11.24 0.37
CA SER A 368 1.98 -10.64 -0.26
C SER A 368 2.09 -10.87 -1.79
N TYR A 369 1.27 -10.20 -2.59
CA TYR A 369 1.51 -10.08 -4.03
C TYR A 369 2.87 -9.40 -4.29
N ARG A 370 3.45 -9.68 -5.44
CA ARG A 370 4.86 -9.34 -5.75
C ARG A 370 5.13 -7.84 -5.59
N GLU A 371 4.25 -7.01 -6.14
CA GLU A 371 4.39 -5.55 -6.14
C GLU A 371 4.45 -4.98 -4.72
N MET A 372 3.64 -5.51 -3.79
CA MET A 372 3.68 -5.13 -2.38
C MET A 372 5.05 -5.38 -1.72
N MET A 373 5.66 -6.52 -2.05
CA MET A 373 6.96 -6.91 -1.51
C MET A 373 8.07 -5.97 -2.00
N GLU A 374 7.93 -5.43 -3.22
CA GLU A 374 8.84 -4.44 -3.78
C GLU A 374 8.67 -3.09 -3.06
N TRP A 375 7.45 -2.57 -2.95
CA TRP A 375 7.17 -1.27 -2.33
C TRP A 375 7.56 -1.18 -0.85
N ALA A 376 7.50 -2.30 -0.13
CA ALA A 376 7.85 -2.38 1.29
C ALA A 376 9.36 -2.22 1.56
N MET A 377 10.21 -2.23 0.53
CA MET A 377 11.65 -2.02 0.70
C MET A 377 12.01 -0.54 0.83
N PRO A 378 13.13 -0.20 1.51
CA PRO A 378 13.72 1.12 1.41
C PRO A 378 14.01 1.49 -0.05
N THR A 379 13.82 2.75 -0.41
CA THR A 379 13.95 3.23 -1.80
C THR A 379 15.28 2.86 -2.45
N THR A 380 16.38 2.97 -1.71
CA THR A 380 17.72 2.57 -2.19
C THR A 380 17.82 1.10 -2.56
N ALA A 381 17.12 0.22 -1.82
CA ALA A 381 17.07 -1.21 -2.11
C ALA A 381 16.19 -1.53 -3.32
N ILE A 382 15.11 -0.74 -3.55
CA ILE A 382 14.27 -0.88 -4.75
C ILE A 382 15.11 -0.61 -6.01
N HIS A 383 15.96 0.42 -6.03
CA HIS A 383 16.83 0.68 -7.19
C HIS A 383 17.78 -0.48 -7.50
N GLU A 384 18.35 -1.15 -6.49
CA GLU A 384 19.19 -2.33 -6.69
C GLU A 384 18.38 -3.57 -7.11
N TYR A 385 17.16 -3.70 -6.59
CA TYR A 385 16.20 -4.73 -7.01
C TYR A 385 15.86 -4.59 -8.50
N ASP A 386 15.51 -3.40 -8.95
CA ASP A 386 15.15 -3.12 -10.36
C ASP A 386 16.33 -3.38 -11.29
N LYS A 387 17.55 -3.00 -10.90
CA LYS A 387 18.78 -3.33 -11.64
C LYS A 387 18.95 -4.83 -11.77
N PHE A 388 18.73 -5.58 -10.70
CA PHE A 388 18.87 -7.03 -10.72
C PHE A 388 17.80 -7.70 -11.61
N GLU A 389 16.55 -7.26 -11.53
CA GLU A 389 15.50 -7.73 -12.44
C GLU A 389 15.83 -7.46 -13.91
N ASN A 390 16.35 -6.26 -14.21
CA ASN A 390 16.75 -5.90 -15.58
C ASN A 390 17.89 -6.78 -16.08
N ILE A 391 18.88 -7.09 -15.24
CA ILE A 391 19.94 -8.06 -15.59
C ILE A 391 19.34 -9.43 -15.92
N LEU A 392 18.36 -9.91 -15.15
CA LEU A 392 17.70 -11.19 -15.44
C LEU A 392 16.91 -11.15 -16.75
N LYS A 393 16.25 -10.02 -17.06
CA LYS A 393 15.51 -9.82 -18.32
C LYS A 393 16.46 -9.78 -19.52
N GLU A 394 17.55 -9.03 -19.43
CA GLU A 394 18.57 -8.92 -20.49
C GLU A 394 19.28 -10.24 -20.80
N GLN A 395 19.38 -11.14 -19.81
CA GLN A 395 19.99 -12.46 -19.97
C GLN A 395 19.00 -13.59 -20.28
N ASP A 396 17.71 -13.28 -20.50
CA ASP A 396 16.65 -14.29 -20.71
C ASP A 396 16.56 -15.31 -19.57
N LEU A 397 16.86 -14.86 -18.34
CA LEU A 397 16.85 -15.66 -17.11
C LEU A 397 15.65 -15.36 -16.21
N HIS A 398 14.93 -14.28 -16.50
CA HIS A 398 13.83 -13.79 -15.69
C HIS A 398 12.73 -14.83 -15.50
N ASP A 399 12.21 -15.44 -16.56
CA ASP A 399 11.11 -16.42 -16.44
C ASP A 399 11.47 -17.63 -15.60
N LYS A 400 12.75 -18.02 -15.61
CA LYS A 400 13.25 -19.16 -14.84
C LYS A 400 13.49 -18.83 -13.37
N TYR A 401 14.02 -17.65 -13.07
CA TYR A 401 14.54 -17.33 -11.74
C TYR A 401 13.77 -16.24 -11.00
N LYS A 402 12.82 -15.52 -11.63
CA LYS A 402 11.98 -14.50 -10.96
C LYS A 402 11.33 -15.01 -9.69
N VAL A 403 10.97 -16.30 -9.68
CA VAL A 403 10.36 -16.98 -8.53
C VAL A 403 11.28 -17.12 -7.33
N PHE A 404 12.58 -16.85 -7.45
CA PHE A 404 13.55 -16.84 -6.34
C PHE A 404 13.98 -15.42 -5.96
N VAL A 405 13.57 -14.41 -6.74
CA VAL A 405 13.79 -13.00 -6.40
C VAL A 405 12.78 -12.61 -5.33
N ARG A 406 13.25 -11.98 -4.26
CA ARG A 406 12.43 -11.60 -3.10
C ARG A 406 12.60 -10.11 -2.82
N GLY A 407 11.48 -9.45 -2.54
CA GLY A 407 11.46 -8.11 -1.98
C GLY A 407 11.48 -8.13 -0.45
N GLY A 408 11.09 -7.01 0.15
CA GLY A 408 10.80 -6.87 1.56
C GLY A 408 9.43 -7.47 1.92
N PHE A 409 8.93 -7.18 3.12
CA PHE A 409 7.58 -7.58 3.55
C PHE A 409 6.93 -6.40 4.30
N TRP A 410 5.60 -6.39 4.37
CA TRP A 410 4.83 -5.19 4.67
C TRP A 410 5.24 -4.42 5.94
N ARG A 411 5.65 -5.10 7.02
CA ARG A 411 6.05 -4.41 8.27
C ARG A 411 7.18 -3.40 8.06
N ASN A 412 8.02 -3.58 7.03
CA ASN A 412 9.09 -2.66 6.71
C ASN A 412 8.59 -1.28 6.26
N PHE A 413 7.30 -1.10 5.94
CA PHE A 413 6.73 0.24 5.77
C PHE A 413 6.82 1.10 7.02
N MET A 414 6.76 0.50 8.22
CA MET A 414 6.97 1.22 9.47
C MET A 414 8.43 1.66 9.66
N VAL A 415 9.38 0.98 9.00
CA VAL A 415 10.80 1.42 8.97
C VAL A 415 11.01 2.47 7.89
N LYS A 416 10.44 2.25 6.69
CA LYS A 416 10.51 3.18 5.56
C LYS A 416 9.86 4.53 5.91
N TYR A 417 8.77 4.49 6.67
CA TYR A 417 7.99 5.65 7.09
C TYR A 417 7.80 5.67 8.62
N PRO A 418 8.69 6.37 9.35
CA PRO A 418 8.54 6.57 10.80
C PRO A 418 7.20 7.19 11.21
N GLU A 419 6.55 7.98 10.35
CA GLU A 419 5.23 8.55 10.60
C GLU A 419 4.12 7.48 10.61
N SER A 420 4.25 6.45 9.76
CA SER A 420 3.38 5.26 9.82
C SER A 420 3.61 4.48 11.12
N ASN A 421 4.88 4.27 11.51
CA ASN A 421 5.19 3.62 12.78
C ASN A 421 4.60 4.40 13.96
N ASN A 422 4.68 5.72 13.95
CA ASN A 422 4.12 6.58 14.97
C ASN A 422 2.61 6.36 15.13
N MET A 423 1.86 6.45 14.02
CA MET A 423 0.42 6.22 14.00
C MET A 423 0.07 4.79 14.44
N HIS A 424 0.88 3.80 14.06
CA HIS A 424 0.68 2.41 14.47
C HIS A 424 0.90 2.23 15.98
N LYS A 425 1.94 2.87 16.52
CA LYS A 425 2.27 2.77 17.94
C LYS A 425 1.31 3.59 18.81
N LYS A 426 0.74 4.66 18.27
CA LYS A 426 -0.45 5.32 18.84
C LYS A 426 -1.63 4.37 18.93
N MET A 427 -1.94 3.64 17.86
CA MET A 427 -2.98 2.60 17.88
C MET A 427 -2.70 1.53 18.95
N MET A 428 -1.46 1.06 19.06
CA MET A 428 -1.07 0.09 20.08
C MET A 428 -1.18 0.67 21.51
N HIS A 429 -0.84 1.94 21.71
CA HIS A 429 -0.99 2.62 22.99
C HIS A 429 -2.45 2.72 23.44
N VAL A 430 -3.34 3.15 22.54
CA VAL A 430 -4.79 3.21 22.80
C VAL A 430 -5.36 1.81 23.03
N SER A 431 -4.89 0.82 22.25
CA SER A 431 -5.26 -0.58 22.42
C SER A 431 -4.86 -1.13 23.80
N GLN A 432 -3.66 -0.82 24.30
CA GLN A 432 -3.24 -1.21 25.64
C GLN A 432 -4.13 -0.58 26.73
N LYS A 433 -4.47 0.71 26.59
CA LYS A 433 -5.40 1.40 27.50
C LYS A 433 -6.78 0.74 27.51
N LEU A 434 -7.29 0.37 26.34
CA LEU A 434 -8.56 -0.36 26.22
C LEU A 434 -8.49 -1.72 26.94
N ALA A 435 -7.42 -2.49 26.75
CA ALA A 435 -7.24 -3.77 27.42
C ALA A 435 -7.21 -3.64 28.96
N GLN A 436 -6.58 -2.59 29.49
CA GLN A 436 -6.52 -2.34 30.94
C GLN A 436 -7.91 -2.08 31.55
N LEU A 437 -8.82 -1.46 30.79
CA LEU A 437 -10.15 -1.09 31.26
C LEU A 437 -11.21 -2.17 30.97
N GLU A 438 -10.90 -3.17 30.15
CA GLU A 438 -11.86 -4.18 29.68
C GLU A 438 -12.50 -4.97 30.81
N ALA A 439 -11.73 -5.39 31.82
CA ALA A 439 -12.26 -6.19 32.93
C ALA A 439 -13.33 -5.44 33.76
N ALA A 440 -13.19 -4.12 33.90
CA ALA A 440 -14.10 -3.30 34.69
C ALA A 440 -15.25 -2.71 33.84
N HIS A 441 -14.97 -2.37 32.58
CA HIS A 441 -15.88 -1.58 31.73
C HIS A 441 -16.28 -2.26 30.42
N GLY A 442 -15.93 -3.53 30.20
CA GLY A 442 -16.10 -4.22 28.91
C GLY A 442 -17.54 -4.27 28.36
N ASN A 443 -18.55 -4.13 29.22
CA ASN A 443 -19.97 -4.08 28.86
C ASN A 443 -20.53 -2.65 28.77
N ASP A 444 -19.74 -1.63 29.11
CA ASP A 444 -20.14 -0.24 29.02
C ASP A 444 -20.30 0.19 27.56
N LYS A 445 -21.33 0.99 27.27
CA LYS A 445 -21.62 1.46 25.90
C LYS A 445 -20.48 2.31 25.35
N LYS A 446 -19.91 3.22 26.16
CA LYS A 446 -18.76 4.05 25.77
C LYS A 446 -17.52 3.21 25.55
N PHE A 447 -17.32 2.15 26.35
CA PHE A 447 -16.22 1.20 26.10
C PHE A 447 -16.36 0.52 24.73
N LYS A 448 -17.56 0.04 24.38
CA LYS A 448 -17.80 -0.55 23.05
C LYS A 448 -17.64 0.47 21.92
N GLN A 449 -18.02 1.72 22.14
CA GLN A 449 -17.76 2.81 21.18
C GLN A 449 -16.26 3.07 21.03
N ALA A 450 -15.51 3.13 22.13
CA ALA A 450 -14.05 3.28 22.08
C ALA A 450 -13.37 2.11 21.35
N GLN A 451 -13.86 0.88 21.55
CA GLN A 451 -13.39 -0.29 20.82
C GLN A 451 -13.65 -0.17 19.31
N ASP A 452 -14.83 0.31 18.92
CA ASP A 452 -15.17 0.50 17.51
C ASP A 452 -14.30 1.58 16.85
N HIS A 453 -14.06 2.70 17.54
CA HIS A 453 -13.13 3.75 17.11
C HIS A 453 -11.70 3.23 17.00
N LEU A 454 -11.21 2.46 17.99
CA LEU A 454 -9.89 1.81 17.90
C LEU A 454 -9.79 0.92 16.65
N TRP A 455 -10.83 0.13 16.38
CA TRP A 455 -10.88 -0.76 15.22
C TRP A 455 -10.98 0.00 13.90
N ALA A 456 -11.68 1.14 13.85
CA ALA A 456 -11.68 2.04 12.69
C ALA A 456 -10.29 2.65 12.45
N GLY A 457 -9.60 3.02 13.53
CA GLY A 457 -8.21 3.45 13.52
C GLY A 457 -7.20 2.37 13.11
N GLN A 458 -7.62 1.13 12.84
CA GLN A 458 -6.77 0.06 12.29
C GLN A 458 -6.90 -0.11 10.76
N CYS A 459 -7.74 0.69 10.09
CA CYS A 459 -7.89 0.65 8.63
C CYS A 459 -6.55 0.87 7.95
N ASN A 460 -6.18 -0.03 7.03
CA ASN A 460 -4.79 -0.19 6.60
C ASN A 460 -4.23 0.95 5.74
N CYS A 461 -5.07 1.60 4.93
CA CYS A 461 -4.61 2.38 3.78
C CYS A 461 -3.58 3.48 4.10
N PRO A 462 -3.72 4.28 5.19
CA PRO A 462 -2.73 5.31 5.50
C PRO A 462 -1.48 4.77 6.23
N TYR A 463 -1.32 3.46 6.44
CA TYR A 463 -0.11 2.90 7.06
C TYR A 463 1.01 2.56 6.07
N TRP A 464 0.76 2.65 4.77
CA TRP A 464 1.74 2.27 3.75
C TRP A 464 1.48 3.00 2.44
N HIS A 465 2.39 2.86 1.47
CA HIS A 465 2.24 3.48 0.16
C HIS A 465 2.77 2.54 -0.93
N GLY A 466 1.98 2.38 -1.99
CA GLY A 466 2.32 1.67 -3.22
C GLY A 466 2.04 2.56 -4.43
N VAL A 467 1.08 2.19 -5.27
CA VAL A 467 0.61 3.02 -6.41
C VAL A 467 -0.55 3.94 -6.03
N PHE A 468 -1.34 3.54 -5.02
CA PHE A 468 -2.41 4.36 -4.48
C PHE A 468 -1.84 5.30 -3.41
N GLY A 469 -2.36 6.54 -3.35
CA GLY A 469 -1.79 7.60 -2.51
C GLY A 469 -1.51 7.15 -1.07
N GLY A 470 -2.40 6.37 -0.45
CA GLY A 470 -2.15 5.67 0.81
C GLY A 470 -1.71 6.61 1.94
N LEU A 471 -0.57 6.30 2.58
CA LEU A 471 0.07 7.13 3.60
C LEU A 471 0.24 8.58 3.16
N TYR A 472 0.47 8.87 1.87
CA TYR A 472 0.68 10.24 1.39
C TYR A 472 -0.59 11.10 1.36
N LEU A 473 -1.79 10.52 1.52
CA LEU A 473 -3.06 11.23 1.54
C LEU A 473 -3.39 11.75 2.95
N PRO A 474 -3.34 13.07 3.22
CA PRO A 474 -3.52 13.60 4.58
C PRO A 474 -4.90 13.31 5.15
N HIS A 475 -5.94 13.29 4.32
CA HIS A 475 -7.31 13.02 4.79
C HIS A 475 -7.49 11.60 5.35
N LEU A 476 -6.71 10.62 4.86
CA LEU A 476 -6.74 9.26 5.39
C LEU A 476 -5.99 9.18 6.74
N ARG A 477 -4.79 9.77 6.85
CA ARG A 477 -4.04 9.82 8.12
C ARG A 477 -4.82 10.57 9.21
N PHE A 478 -5.38 11.73 8.85
CA PHE A 478 -6.20 12.55 9.73
C PHE A 478 -7.38 11.76 10.30
N ALA A 479 -8.08 10.98 9.45
CA ALA A 479 -9.19 10.17 9.89
C ALA A 479 -8.76 9.10 10.89
N ILE A 480 -7.62 8.44 10.68
CA ILE A 480 -7.09 7.44 11.63
C ILE A 480 -6.71 8.07 12.95
N TYR A 481 -5.94 9.16 12.97
CA TYR A 481 -5.64 9.86 14.22
C TYR A 481 -6.92 10.29 14.94
N ARG A 482 -7.92 10.78 14.20
CA ARG A 482 -9.21 11.16 14.76
C ARG A 482 -9.93 10.00 15.44
N GLU A 483 -9.98 8.83 14.81
CA GLU A 483 -10.56 7.62 15.40
C GLU A 483 -9.78 7.18 16.66
N LEU A 484 -8.45 7.20 16.62
CA LEU A 484 -7.60 6.82 17.75
C LEU A 484 -7.76 7.78 18.94
N ILE A 485 -7.82 9.09 18.70
CA ILE A 485 -8.00 10.09 19.75
C ILE A 485 -9.43 10.05 20.31
N GLN A 486 -10.45 9.78 19.48
CA GLN A 486 -11.82 9.56 19.97
C GLN A 486 -11.90 8.33 20.88
N ALA A 487 -11.26 7.23 20.51
CA ALA A 487 -11.14 6.07 21.37
C ALA A 487 -10.44 6.43 22.69
N GLU A 488 -9.32 7.15 22.63
CA GLU A 488 -8.57 7.56 23.83
C GLU A 488 -9.38 8.47 24.77
N ASN A 489 -10.13 9.43 24.22
CA ASN A 489 -11.00 10.33 24.96
C ASN A 489 -12.11 9.58 25.70
N LEU A 490 -12.78 8.64 25.02
CA LEU A 490 -13.81 7.81 25.65
C LEU A 490 -13.22 6.92 26.76
N LEU A 491 -12.00 6.41 26.56
CA LEU A 491 -11.28 5.64 27.58
C LEU A 491 -10.87 6.51 28.78
N ASP A 492 -10.48 7.77 28.57
CA ASP A 492 -10.26 8.74 29.65
C ASP A 492 -11.57 9.02 30.41
N GLU A 493 -12.70 9.21 29.71
CA GLU A 493 -14.00 9.47 30.34
C GLU A 493 -14.50 8.32 31.23
N ILE A 494 -14.14 7.07 30.93
CA ILE A 494 -14.56 5.92 31.76
C ILE A 494 -13.50 5.54 32.79
N GLY A 495 -12.21 5.76 32.50
CA GLY A 495 -11.10 5.33 33.36
C GLY A 495 -10.72 6.33 34.44
N ARG A 496 -11.13 7.60 34.33
CA ARG A 496 -10.79 8.67 35.29
C ARG A 496 -11.85 8.85 36.36
N SER A 497 -11.41 9.25 37.55
CA SER A 497 -12.33 9.60 38.64
C SER A 497 -13.16 10.86 38.31
N PRO A 498 -14.35 11.03 38.92
CA PRO A 498 -15.16 12.24 38.71
C PRO A 498 -14.43 13.55 39.05
N GLU A 499 -13.50 13.51 40.02
CA GLU A 499 -12.68 14.67 40.37
C GLU A 499 -11.70 15.04 39.25
N GLU A 500 -11.00 14.04 38.68
CA GLU A 500 -10.09 14.25 37.54
C GLU A 500 -10.84 14.75 36.30
N GLN A 501 -12.04 14.23 36.04
CA GLN A 501 -12.87 14.70 34.93
C GLN A 501 -13.26 16.18 35.09
N SER A 502 -13.56 16.61 36.32
CA SER A 502 -13.95 18.00 36.59
C SER A 502 -12.77 18.97 36.63
N ARG A 503 -11.62 18.57 37.17
CA ARG A 503 -10.46 19.45 37.41
C ARG A 503 -9.38 19.34 36.34
N GLY A 504 -9.46 18.32 35.49
CA GLY A 504 -8.39 17.90 34.59
C GLY A 504 -7.26 17.16 35.30
N TRP A 505 -6.38 16.56 34.51
CA TRP A 505 -5.25 15.74 34.95
C TRP A 505 -3.93 16.21 34.33
N LEU A 506 -2.82 15.70 34.86
CA LEU A 506 -1.48 15.84 34.31
C LEU A 506 -0.79 14.48 34.45
N ASP A 507 -0.51 13.82 33.32
CA ASP A 507 0.23 12.56 33.30
C ASP A 507 1.48 12.69 32.44
N CYS A 508 2.54 12.00 32.84
CA CYS A 508 3.73 11.81 32.01
C CYS A 508 4.14 10.35 32.11
N GLN A 509 4.28 9.69 30.96
CA GLN A 509 4.82 8.33 30.89
C GLN A 509 6.17 8.38 30.17
N VAL A 510 7.12 7.63 30.70
CA VAL A 510 8.40 7.35 30.03
C VAL A 510 8.34 5.92 29.55
N LYS A 511 8.49 5.70 28.24
CA LYS A 511 8.51 4.37 27.66
C LYS A 511 9.10 4.41 26.26
N ASP A 512 9.65 3.29 25.83
CA ASP A 512 9.88 3.04 24.41
C ASP A 512 8.52 2.94 23.70
N PHE A 513 8.15 4.03 23.00
CA PHE A 513 6.86 4.12 22.32
C PHE A 513 6.95 3.51 20.94
N ASP A 514 8.00 3.80 20.19
CA ASP A 514 8.10 3.45 18.78
C ASP A 514 8.85 2.13 18.50
N ALA A 515 9.36 1.48 19.55
CA ALA A 515 10.05 0.20 19.61
C ALA A 515 11.46 0.23 19.01
N ASP A 516 12.24 1.28 19.30
CA ASP A 516 13.60 1.49 18.83
C ASP A 516 14.70 1.37 19.92
N ASP A 517 14.33 0.92 21.14
CA ASP A 517 15.21 0.86 22.33
C ASP A 517 15.58 2.24 22.89
N ALA A 518 14.85 3.29 22.52
CA ALA A 518 14.89 4.60 23.13
C ALA A 518 13.58 4.93 23.85
N GLU A 519 13.65 5.74 24.91
CA GLU A 519 12.45 6.17 25.63
C GLU A 519 11.92 7.50 25.11
N GLU A 520 10.61 7.56 24.85
CA GLU A 520 9.82 8.77 24.62
C GLU A 520 9.17 9.27 25.92
N LEU A 521 8.88 10.57 25.93
CA LEU A 521 8.13 11.24 26.99
C LEU A 521 6.71 11.56 26.51
N LEU A 522 5.73 10.90 27.10
CA LEU A 522 4.32 11.06 26.74
C LEU A 522 3.63 11.92 27.80
N ALA A 523 3.65 13.24 27.62
CA ALA A 523 2.95 14.18 28.50
C ALA A 523 1.49 14.36 28.05
N SER A 524 0.56 14.40 29.00
CA SER A 524 -0.86 14.53 28.71
C SER A 524 -1.59 15.35 29.77
N ASN A 525 -2.63 16.07 29.35
CA ASN A 525 -3.61 16.67 30.22
C ASN A 525 -5.04 16.40 29.69
N SER A 526 -6.05 17.07 30.26
CA SER A 526 -7.45 16.88 29.84
C SER A 526 -7.82 17.46 28.47
N LYS A 527 -6.92 18.22 27.84
CA LYS A 527 -7.14 18.91 26.56
C LYS A 527 -6.17 18.48 25.46
N MET A 528 -5.01 17.93 25.81
CA MET A 528 -3.97 17.61 24.83
C MET A 528 -3.05 16.47 25.26
N ASN A 529 -2.46 15.82 24.26
CA ASN A 529 -1.29 14.97 24.39
C ASN A 529 -0.11 15.68 23.72
N LEU A 530 1.07 15.65 24.34
CA LEU A 530 2.35 16.15 23.81
C LEU A 530 3.40 15.05 23.97
N TYR A 531 3.85 14.45 22.86
CA TYR A 531 4.82 13.36 22.90
C TYR A 531 6.18 13.80 22.35
N PHE A 532 7.23 13.56 23.13
CA PHE A 532 8.58 14.01 22.83
C PHE A 532 9.54 12.84 22.63
N SER A 533 10.49 12.99 21.70
CA SER A 533 11.59 12.04 21.49
C SER A 533 12.92 12.69 21.91
N PRO A 534 13.42 12.42 23.13
CA PRO A 534 14.72 12.90 23.58
C PRO A 534 15.87 12.49 22.67
N GLN A 535 15.87 11.27 22.12
CA GLN A 535 16.95 10.81 21.24
C GLN A 535 17.00 11.54 19.90
N ASN A 536 15.87 12.09 19.46
CA ASN A 536 15.73 12.75 18.16
C ASN A 536 15.45 14.25 18.35
N GLY A 537 16.46 14.99 18.83
CA GLY A 537 16.44 16.45 18.95
C GLY A 537 15.63 17.00 20.13
N GLY A 538 15.17 16.12 21.04
CA GLY A 538 14.17 16.52 22.04
C GLY A 538 12.94 17.13 21.36
N SER A 539 12.54 16.56 20.22
CA SER A 539 11.48 17.08 19.36
C SER A 539 10.10 16.65 19.85
N LEU A 540 9.08 17.44 19.56
CA LEU A 540 7.66 17.14 19.75
C LEU A 540 7.15 16.45 18.48
N PHE A 541 6.89 15.14 18.54
CA PHE A 541 6.50 14.36 17.36
C PHE A 541 4.99 14.09 17.26
N GLU A 542 4.22 14.34 18.32
CA GLU A 542 2.76 14.23 18.32
C GLU A 542 2.15 15.30 19.22
N TRP A 543 1.15 16.04 18.70
CA TRP A 543 0.35 16.98 19.47
C TRP A 543 -1.13 16.74 19.17
N ASP A 544 -1.79 16.01 20.06
CA ASP A 544 -3.24 15.80 19.96
C ASP A 544 -3.98 16.95 20.63
N PHE A 545 -4.96 17.53 19.94
CA PHE A 545 -5.98 18.37 20.54
C PHE A 545 -7.25 17.52 20.77
N LYS A 546 -7.41 17.08 22.02
CA LYS A 546 -8.47 16.15 22.43
C LYS A 546 -9.90 16.64 22.14
N PRO A 547 -10.27 17.92 22.36
CA PRO A 547 -11.63 18.40 22.13
C PRO A 547 -12.17 18.20 20.70
N LYS A 548 -11.30 18.24 19.68
CA LYS A 548 -11.69 17.99 18.28
C LYS A 548 -11.18 16.66 17.74
N ALA A 549 -10.44 15.90 18.55
CA ALA A 549 -9.79 14.65 18.19
C ALA A 549 -8.94 14.80 16.91
N ILE A 550 -7.96 15.69 16.96
CA ILE A 550 -7.05 15.95 15.85
C ILE A 550 -5.60 15.85 16.33
N ASN A 551 -4.71 15.30 15.51
CA ASN A 551 -3.28 15.44 15.69
C ASN A 551 -2.79 16.61 14.81
N LEU A 552 -2.27 17.65 15.44
CA LEU A 552 -1.81 18.86 14.74
C LEU A 552 -0.49 18.65 13.99
N LEU A 553 0.24 17.57 14.29
CA LEU A 553 1.56 17.26 13.74
C LEU A 553 1.53 16.06 12.79
N ASP A 554 0.38 15.75 12.19
CA ASP A 554 0.20 14.68 11.20
C ASP A 554 0.82 15.03 9.82
N THR A 555 2.11 15.37 9.85
CA THR A 555 2.92 15.74 8.68
C THR A 555 3.63 14.52 8.09
N LEU A 556 4.31 14.71 6.95
CA LEU A 556 5.25 13.76 6.36
C LEU A 556 6.52 14.47 5.95
N ALA A 557 7.67 13.85 6.20
CA ALA A 557 8.92 14.28 5.58
C ALA A 557 8.93 13.98 4.07
N ARG A 558 9.55 14.85 3.29
CA ARG A 558 9.77 14.65 1.85
C ARG A 558 10.89 13.64 1.66
N ARG A 559 10.54 12.46 1.13
CA ARG A 559 11.48 11.37 0.90
C ARG A 559 11.55 11.03 -0.58
N GLU A 560 12.67 10.44 -0.96
CA GLU A 560 12.80 9.86 -2.29
C GLU A 560 11.96 8.58 -2.39
N GLU A 561 11.19 8.48 -3.46
CA GLU A 561 10.49 7.26 -3.87
C GLU A 561 11.09 6.73 -5.18
N SER A 562 11.03 5.42 -5.39
CA SER A 562 11.71 4.78 -6.53
C SER A 562 11.23 5.33 -7.88
N TYR A 563 9.96 5.70 -7.98
CA TYR A 563 9.36 6.30 -9.16
C TYR A 563 9.80 7.74 -9.45
N HIS A 564 10.50 8.42 -8.53
CA HIS A 564 11.02 9.78 -8.78
C HIS A 564 12.12 9.79 -9.85
N GLU A 565 12.86 8.70 -10.04
CA GLU A 565 13.82 8.60 -11.15
C GLU A 565 13.13 8.71 -12.52
N GLU A 566 11.98 8.05 -12.66
CA GLU A 566 11.20 8.11 -13.90
C GLU A 566 10.66 9.52 -14.15
N LEU A 567 10.16 10.18 -13.10
CA LEU A 567 9.72 11.57 -13.19
C LEU A 567 10.85 12.52 -13.63
N LYS A 568 12.07 12.34 -13.09
CA LYS A 568 13.26 13.08 -13.52
C LYS A 568 13.56 12.82 -15.02
N ARG A 569 13.48 11.57 -15.48
CA ARG A 569 13.69 11.22 -16.90
C ARG A 569 12.65 11.86 -17.81
N LEU A 570 11.37 11.80 -17.47
CA LEU A 570 10.27 12.41 -18.24
C LEU A 570 10.40 13.93 -18.34
N GLY A 571 10.82 14.57 -17.24
CA GLY A 571 11.11 16.01 -17.21
C GLY A 571 12.29 16.43 -18.08
N HIS A 572 13.21 15.51 -18.42
CA HIS A 572 14.29 15.73 -19.38
C HIS A 572 13.89 15.40 -20.83
N GLN A 573 12.89 14.52 -21.02
CA GLN A 573 12.42 14.08 -22.34
C GLN A 573 11.34 14.98 -22.96
N SER A 574 10.75 15.91 -22.19
CA SER A 574 9.74 16.89 -22.66
C SER A 574 10.26 17.92 -23.68
N ILE A 575 11.45 17.69 -24.26
CA ILE A 575 12.02 18.44 -25.40
C ILE A 575 11.85 17.69 -26.73
N ASN A 576 11.40 16.42 -26.76
CA ASN A 576 11.13 15.71 -28.02
C ASN A 576 9.77 15.00 -28.02
N GLU A 577 8.96 15.33 -29.03
CA GLU A 577 7.60 14.86 -29.27
C GLU A 577 7.45 13.33 -29.41
N GLY A 578 6.28 12.84 -28.98
CA GLY A 578 5.52 11.79 -29.68
C GLY A 578 5.85 10.33 -29.33
N GLN A 579 5.19 9.76 -28.33
CA GLN A 579 4.99 8.31 -28.26
C GLN A 579 3.55 7.95 -28.58
N ASN A 580 3.39 7.07 -29.58
CA ASN A 580 2.11 6.47 -29.97
C ASN A 580 1.50 5.67 -28.80
N PRO A 581 0.18 5.76 -28.56
CA PRO A 581 -0.49 4.88 -27.62
C PRO A 581 -0.38 3.42 -28.11
N LYS A 582 0.08 2.51 -27.23
CA LYS A 582 -0.04 1.06 -27.44
C LYS A 582 -1.53 0.70 -27.52
N GLU A 583 -1.92 -0.23 -28.39
CA GLU A 583 -3.30 -0.73 -28.46
C GLU A 583 -3.69 -1.48 -27.17
N GLY A 584 -4.67 -0.95 -26.42
CA GLY A 584 -5.21 -1.53 -25.19
C GLY A 584 -5.40 -0.48 -24.08
N VAL A 585 -6.30 -0.73 -23.11
CA VAL A 585 -6.38 0.09 -21.88
C VAL A 585 -5.24 -0.37 -20.95
N PRO A 586 -4.28 0.49 -20.59
CA PRO A 586 -3.15 0.10 -19.76
C PRO A 586 -3.60 -0.26 -18.34
N SER A 587 -2.90 -1.20 -17.71
CA SER A 587 -3.11 -1.45 -16.27
C SER A 587 -2.61 -0.26 -15.44
N ILE A 588 -3.10 -0.10 -14.21
CA ILE A 588 -2.65 0.98 -13.29
C ILE A 588 -1.14 0.94 -13.01
N HIS A 589 -0.49 -0.22 -13.17
CA HIS A 589 0.95 -0.39 -13.02
C HIS A 589 1.76 0.10 -14.23
N GLU A 590 1.09 0.44 -15.33
CA GLU A 590 1.71 0.86 -16.60
C GLU A 590 1.38 2.32 -16.97
N MET A 591 0.60 3.04 -16.14
CA MET A 591 0.23 4.42 -16.41
C MET A 591 1.28 5.41 -15.92
N THR A 592 1.92 6.10 -16.88
CA THR A 592 2.92 7.14 -16.62
C THR A 592 2.38 8.52 -17.04
N VAL A 593 1.33 8.99 -16.34
CA VAL A 593 0.73 10.31 -16.59
C VAL A 593 1.13 11.29 -15.48
N THR A 594 1.46 12.53 -15.83
CA THR A 594 1.71 13.62 -14.87
C THR A 594 0.49 14.55 -14.86
N LYS A 595 0.00 14.94 -13.67
CA LYS A 595 -1.13 15.88 -13.54
C LYS A 595 -0.70 17.35 -13.56
N GLU A 596 0.57 17.63 -13.27
CA GLU A 596 1.16 18.96 -13.18
C GLU A 596 2.50 18.97 -13.93
N GLU A 597 2.76 20.02 -14.71
CA GLU A 597 4.05 20.22 -15.37
C GLU A 597 5.11 20.67 -14.36
N GLY A 598 6.35 20.18 -14.52
CA GLY A 598 7.47 20.65 -13.71
C GLY A 598 7.58 20.04 -12.31
N LEU A 599 6.84 18.98 -11.99
CA LEU A 599 6.92 18.26 -10.71
C LEU A 599 8.35 17.82 -10.34
N GLN A 600 9.20 17.51 -11.33
CA GLN A 600 10.61 17.19 -11.11
C GLN A 600 11.41 18.31 -10.44
N ASN A 601 10.98 19.57 -10.59
CA ASN A 601 11.61 20.73 -9.98
C ASN A 601 11.17 20.93 -8.52
N LEU A 602 10.20 20.14 -8.04
CA LEU A 602 9.67 20.18 -6.69
C LEU A 602 10.22 19.03 -5.82
N LEU A 603 11.12 18.20 -6.38
CA LEU A 603 11.75 17.10 -5.68
C LEU A 603 12.88 17.61 -4.77
N PHE A 604 12.51 17.90 -3.52
CA PHE A 604 13.44 18.18 -2.43
C PHE A 604 13.27 17.10 -1.36
N TYR A 605 14.37 16.61 -0.80
CA TYR A 605 14.34 15.55 0.20
C TYR A 605 14.88 16.05 1.53
N ASP A 606 14.15 15.74 2.59
CA ASP A 606 14.52 16.12 3.95
C ASP A 606 15.57 15.15 4.50
N TRP A 607 16.64 15.68 5.09
CA TRP A 607 17.70 14.89 5.74
C TRP A 607 17.36 14.54 7.20
N TYR A 608 16.23 15.03 7.72
CA TYR A 608 15.70 14.78 9.06
C TYR A 608 14.20 14.46 9.00
N ARG A 609 13.68 13.82 10.05
CA ARG A 609 12.24 13.59 10.20
C ARG A 609 11.56 14.92 10.51
N ARG A 610 10.49 15.22 9.78
CA ARG A 610 9.64 16.37 10.07
C ARG A 610 8.77 16.10 11.28
N THR A 611 8.95 16.90 12.32
CA THR A 611 8.20 16.93 13.57
C THR A 611 8.05 18.40 13.98
N SER A 612 7.91 18.71 15.26
CA SER A 612 7.92 20.08 15.77
C SER A 612 8.90 20.23 16.93
N LEU A 613 9.14 21.48 17.32
CA LEU A 613 10.11 21.82 18.37
C LEU A 613 11.55 21.38 18.00
N LEU A 614 11.87 21.44 16.70
CA LEU A 614 13.19 21.15 16.17
C LEU A 614 14.07 22.39 16.28
N ASP A 615 15.25 22.23 16.87
CA ASP A 615 16.13 23.34 17.21
C ASP A 615 17.22 23.51 16.15
N HIS A 616 17.15 24.60 15.41
CA HIS A 616 18.09 24.92 14.34
C HIS A 616 19.07 26.01 14.74
N PHE A 617 20.32 25.85 14.34
CA PHE A 617 21.27 26.95 14.23
C PHE A 617 21.64 27.14 12.76
N LEU A 618 21.35 28.31 12.21
CA LEU A 618 21.52 28.57 10.79
C LEU A 618 22.85 29.27 10.49
N ASP A 619 23.45 28.94 9.34
CA ASP A 619 24.50 29.77 8.77
C ASP A 619 23.96 31.16 8.38
N GLN A 620 24.79 32.20 8.49
CA GLN A 620 24.39 33.59 8.21
C GLN A 620 23.94 33.83 6.76
N LYS A 621 24.30 32.94 5.82
CA LYS A 621 23.90 33.00 4.41
C LYS A 621 22.59 32.26 4.10
N THR A 622 21.99 31.59 5.08
CA THR A 622 20.74 30.86 4.86
C THR A 622 19.62 31.81 4.46
N SER A 623 18.87 31.43 3.42
CA SER A 623 17.66 32.11 2.97
C SER A 623 16.43 31.24 3.27
N LEU A 624 15.26 31.86 3.35
CA LEU A 624 13.97 31.15 3.46
C LEU A 624 13.83 30.07 2.39
N LEU A 625 14.15 30.40 1.13
CA LEU A 625 14.03 29.45 0.02
C LEU A 625 14.93 28.22 0.24
N ASN A 626 16.21 28.43 0.53
CA ASN A 626 17.15 27.33 0.75
C ASN A 626 16.77 26.48 1.98
N PHE A 627 16.27 27.12 3.04
CA PHE A 627 15.77 26.42 4.22
C PHE A 627 14.54 25.56 3.87
N SER A 628 13.54 26.15 3.20
CA SER A 628 12.32 25.45 2.77
C SER A 628 12.61 24.25 1.86
N GLN A 629 13.70 24.29 1.09
CA GLN A 629 14.12 23.23 0.17
C GLN A 629 15.09 22.22 0.80
N CYS A 630 15.43 22.35 2.09
CA CYS A 630 16.49 21.58 2.75
C CYS A 630 17.86 21.66 2.03
N GLN A 631 18.11 22.79 1.35
CA GLN A 631 19.36 23.11 0.64
C GLN A 631 20.16 24.20 1.36
N TYR A 632 20.18 24.14 2.68
CA TYR A 632 20.92 25.06 3.54
C TYR A 632 22.00 24.31 4.31
N GLN A 633 22.93 25.06 4.91
CA GLN A 633 23.90 24.49 5.83
C GLN A 633 23.39 24.63 7.26
N GLU A 634 23.06 23.50 7.89
CA GLU A 634 22.83 23.45 9.33
C GLU A 634 24.16 23.71 10.05
N ALA A 635 24.18 24.75 10.89
CA ALA A 635 25.35 25.10 11.69
C ALA A 635 25.36 24.36 13.03
N GLY A 636 24.20 23.97 13.56
CA GLY A 636 24.08 23.25 14.83
C GLY A 636 24.17 21.73 14.70
N ASP A 637 24.29 21.06 15.84
CA ASP A 637 24.19 19.60 15.97
C ASP A 637 23.05 19.18 16.90
N PHE A 638 21.89 19.86 16.78
CA PHE A 638 20.76 19.77 17.72
C PHE A 638 19.47 19.17 17.12
N VAL A 639 19.33 19.11 15.79
CA VAL A 639 18.07 18.72 15.12
C VAL A 639 17.72 17.23 15.32
N ASN A 640 18.69 16.34 15.15
CA ASN A 640 18.49 14.89 15.12
C ASN A 640 19.47 14.15 16.05
N THR A 641 19.78 14.76 17.19
CA THR A 641 20.73 14.23 18.17
C THR A 641 20.11 14.17 19.56
N ALA A 642 20.68 13.34 20.43
CA ALA A 642 20.14 13.09 21.75
C ALA A 642 20.16 14.31 22.67
N TYR A 643 19.06 14.49 23.40
CA TYR A 643 18.91 15.40 24.52
C TYR A 643 18.83 14.59 25.81
N GLU A 644 19.45 15.13 26.85
CA GLU A 644 19.16 14.71 28.22
C GLU A 644 17.77 15.24 28.61
N TYR A 645 17.08 14.53 29.50
CA TYR A 645 15.75 14.94 29.92
C TYR A 645 15.49 14.74 31.41
N SER A 646 14.53 15.50 31.92
CA SER A 646 13.88 15.27 33.21
C SER A 646 12.45 15.78 33.17
N PHE A 647 11.59 15.30 34.06
CA PHE A 647 10.27 15.88 34.22
C PHE A 647 9.89 15.97 35.70
N GLU A 648 9.13 17.00 36.03
CA GLU A 648 8.60 17.24 37.36
C GLU A 648 7.12 17.60 37.25
N SER A 649 6.28 17.04 38.12
CA SER A 649 4.85 17.34 38.12
C SER A 649 4.38 17.61 39.54
N ASN A 650 3.51 18.60 39.68
CA ASN A 650 2.76 18.87 40.90
C ASN A 650 1.27 19.01 40.58
N ASP A 651 0.47 19.34 41.59
CA ASP A 651 -0.98 19.46 41.43
C ASP A 651 -1.46 20.55 40.46
N LYS A 652 -0.61 21.42 39.94
CA LYS A 652 -1.01 22.52 39.05
C LYS A 652 -0.30 22.48 37.71
N ILE A 653 0.99 22.16 37.72
CA ILE A 653 1.88 22.31 36.57
C ILE A 653 2.75 21.06 36.44
N MET A 654 2.96 20.65 35.20
CA MET A 654 3.99 19.71 34.79
C MET A 654 5.06 20.45 34.00
N ILE A 655 6.32 20.14 34.25
CA ILE A 655 7.48 20.67 33.53
C ILE A 655 8.25 19.49 32.94
N VAL A 656 8.34 19.44 31.61
CA VAL A 656 9.27 18.57 30.88
C VAL A 656 10.49 19.41 30.52
N LYS A 657 11.68 18.99 30.91
CA LYS A 657 12.94 19.67 30.64
C LYS A 657 13.78 18.80 29.71
N LEU A 658 14.24 19.39 28.61
CA LEU A 658 15.17 18.76 27.65
C LEU A 658 16.38 19.66 27.51
N TRP A 659 17.60 19.11 27.56
CA TRP A 659 18.82 19.91 27.35
C TRP A 659 19.93 19.14 26.65
N ARG A 660 20.83 19.89 26.01
CA ARG A 660 21.98 19.35 25.30
C ARG A 660 23.18 20.28 25.40
N TYR A 661 24.35 19.68 25.54
CA TYR A 661 25.63 20.33 25.27
C TYR A 661 26.05 19.95 23.85
N GLY A 662 25.93 20.90 22.93
CA GLY A 662 26.20 20.72 21.51
C GLY A 662 27.20 21.74 20.98
N ASN A 663 27.25 21.89 19.66
CA ASN A 663 28.17 22.76 18.95
C ASN A 663 27.45 23.52 17.85
N VAL A 664 27.86 24.78 17.66
CA VAL A 664 27.43 25.61 16.54
C VAL A 664 28.66 25.98 15.71
N ARG A 665 28.60 25.71 14.41
CA ARG A 665 29.67 26.05 13.47
C ARG A 665 29.60 27.53 13.10
N SER A 666 30.73 28.21 13.20
CA SER A 666 30.90 29.57 12.69
C SER A 666 32.19 29.65 11.88
N GLY A 667 32.06 29.67 10.56
CA GLY A 667 33.20 29.49 9.65
C GLY A 667 33.86 28.11 9.85
N SER A 668 35.15 28.09 10.18
CA SER A 668 35.91 26.87 10.47
C SER A 668 35.92 26.46 11.95
N LYS A 669 35.30 27.25 12.83
CA LYS A 669 35.29 26.99 14.28
C LYS A 669 34.01 26.27 14.70
N LEU A 670 34.13 25.37 15.66
CA LEU A 670 33.02 24.79 16.41
C LEU A 670 32.93 25.51 17.75
N ILE A 671 31.78 26.08 18.05
CA ILE A 671 31.51 26.84 19.27
C ILE A 671 30.64 25.98 20.17
N PRO A 672 31.15 25.51 21.32
CA PRO A 672 30.35 24.77 22.30
C PRO A 672 29.21 25.62 22.85
N VAL A 673 27.99 25.08 22.82
CA VAL A 673 26.76 25.73 23.24
C VAL A 673 25.95 24.79 24.13
N TYR A 674 25.39 25.32 25.20
CA TYR A 674 24.35 24.65 25.97
C TYR A 674 22.98 25.14 25.50
N LEU A 675 22.08 24.23 25.17
CA LEU A 675 20.69 24.52 24.86
C LEU A 675 19.79 23.77 25.84
N GLU A 676 18.82 24.48 26.41
CA GLU A 676 17.78 23.92 27.28
C GLU A 676 16.41 24.45 26.83
N LYS A 677 15.41 23.57 26.82
CA LYS A 677 14.00 23.90 26.64
C LYS A 677 13.19 23.33 27.81
N LYS A 678 12.39 24.16 28.48
CA LYS A 678 11.44 23.75 29.52
C LYS A 678 10.02 23.92 29.02
N ILE A 679 9.30 22.81 28.90
CA ILE A 679 7.91 22.75 28.46
C ILE A 679 7.00 22.66 29.67
N SER A 680 6.17 23.69 29.87
CA SER A 680 5.24 23.77 31.01
C SER A 680 3.79 23.55 30.56
N LEU A 681 3.09 22.60 31.20
CA LEU A 681 1.68 22.26 30.97
C LEU A 681 0.86 22.49 32.25
N LYS A 682 -0.43 22.80 32.09
CA LYS A 682 -1.42 22.81 33.17
C LYS A 682 -2.53 21.79 32.93
N ARG A 683 -3.31 21.43 33.95
CA ARG A 683 -4.31 20.33 33.92
C ARG A 683 -5.39 20.39 32.84
N ALA A 684 -5.87 21.60 32.52
CA ALA A 684 -7.08 21.78 31.72
C ALA A 684 -6.98 22.92 30.71
N GLU A 685 -5.76 23.28 30.33
CA GLU A 685 -5.51 24.32 29.32
C GLU A 685 -5.02 23.66 28.02
N PRO A 686 -5.52 24.05 26.84
CA PRO A 686 -4.97 23.65 25.55
C PRO A 686 -3.77 24.52 25.16
N GLU A 687 -2.90 24.80 26.13
CA GLU A 687 -1.75 25.70 26.02
C GLU A 687 -0.55 25.07 26.72
N PHE A 688 0.63 25.17 26.08
CA PHE A 688 1.90 24.91 26.72
C PHE A 688 2.91 26.02 26.43
N LYS A 689 3.87 26.17 27.34
CA LYS A 689 4.92 27.19 27.26
C LYS A 689 6.27 26.54 27.11
N ILE A 690 7.12 27.12 26.28
CA ILE A 690 8.51 26.68 26.11
C ILE A 690 9.42 27.81 26.54
N ASP A 691 10.18 27.62 27.60
CA ASP A 691 11.25 28.52 28.01
C ASP A 691 12.58 28.01 27.48
N TYR A 692 13.19 28.76 26.56
CA TYR A 692 14.51 28.47 25.99
C TYR A 692 15.61 29.16 26.78
N VAL A 693 16.73 28.45 26.93
CA VAL A 693 17.99 28.96 27.48
C VAL A 693 19.12 28.48 26.57
N ILE A 694 19.86 29.43 25.97
CA ILE A 694 21.03 29.14 25.13
C ILE A 694 22.24 29.83 25.74
N LYS A 695 23.30 29.08 26.06
CA LYS A 695 24.52 29.64 26.68
C LYS A 695 25.74 29.40 25.81
N ASN A 696 26.50 30.47 25.58
CA ASN A 696 27.83 30.41 24.97
C ASN A 696 28.83 29.87 26.00
N LEU A 697 29.38 28.67 25.79
CA LEU A 697 30.30 28.04 26.75
C LEU A 697 31.78 28.43 26.53
N THR A 698 32.04 29.39 25.65
CA THR A 698 33.41 29.80 25.33
C THR A 698 33.85 31.06 26.08
N GLU A 699 35.15 31.37 25.98
CA GLU A 699 35.77 32.58 26.50
C GLU A 699 35.72 33.78 25.52
N SER A 700 35.03 33.64 24.37
CA SER A 700 34.93 34.67 23.35
C SER A 700 33.50 34.97 22.93
N LYS A 701 33.28 36.20 22.45
CA LYS A 701 32.00 36.63 21.89
C LYS A 701 31.71 35.91 20.57
N HIS A 702 30.46 35.46 20.39
CA HIS A 702 29.99 34.81 19.16
C HIS A 702 28.58 35.26 18.77
N SER A 703 28.31 35.26 17.46
CA SER A 703 26.99 35.53 16.89
C SER A 703 26.29 34.23 16.55
N PHE A 704 25.02 34.13 16.90
CA PHE A 704 24.17 32.96 16.67
C PHE A 704 22.92 33.35 15.87
N TRP A 705 22.45 32.41 15.06
CA TRP A 705 21.13 32.49 14.42
C TRP A 705 20.37 31.23 14.81
N PHE A 706 19.44 31.36 15.76
CA PHE A 706 18.67 30.25 16.30
C PHE A 706 17.21 30.35 15.84
N GLY A 707 16.57 29.21 15.62
CA GLY A 707 15.11 29.15 15.45
C GLY A 707 14.55 27.78 15.80
N SER A 708 13.24 27.74 16.01
CA SER A 708 12.52 26.50 16.34
C SER A 708 11.47 26.21 15.27
N GLU A 709 11.51 25.03 14.66
CA GLU A 709 10.62 24.62 13.57
C GLU A 709 9.37 23.90 14.12
N PHE A 710 8.19 24.28 13.60
CA PHE A 710 6.90 23.68 13.90
C PHE A 710 6.14 23.38 12.60
N ASP A 711 5.71 22.13 12.44
CA ASP A 711 5.02 21.63 11.25
C ASP A 711 3.54 21.36 11.57
N PHE A 712 2.63 22.18 11.06
CA PHE A 712 1.20 22.08 11.34
C PHE A 712 0.41 21.46 10.18
N ALA A 713 -0.19 20.30 10.41
CA ALA A 713 -0.99 19.57 9.43
C ALA A 713 -2.48 19.94 9.54
N LEU A 714 -2.94 20.84 8.68
CA LEU A 714 -4.34 21.33 8.63
C LEU A 714 -5.03 20.95 7.31
N LEU A 715 -4.70 19.78 6.77
CA LEU A 715 -5.31 19.11 5.60
C LEU A 715 -5.19 19.81 4.23
N ALA A 716 -5.63 21.05 4.09
CA ALA A 716 -5.82 21.70 2.81
C ALA A 716 -5.15 23.09 2.76
N GLY A 717 -3.98 23.15 2.12
CA GLY A 717 -3.18 24.37 2.05
C GLY A 717 -3.76 25.50 1.17
N ASP A 718 -4.63 25.19 0.21
CA ASP A 718 -5.26 26.15 -0.72
C ASP A 718 -6.66 26.63 -0.30
N ALA A 719 -7.27 25.95 0.65
CA ALA A 719 -8.67 26.20 0.95
C ALA A 719 -8.85 27.60 1.55
N PRO A 720 -9.86 28.38 1.12
CA PRO A 720 -10.01 29.78 1.52
C PRO A 720 -10.38 29.96 3.00
N ASP A 721 -10.90 28.90 3.62
CA ASP A 721 -11.28 28.80 5.03
C ASP A 721 -10.09 28.39 5.94
N ARG A 722 -8.88 28.32 5.37
CA ARG A 722 -7.63 27.95 6.05
C ARG A 722 -6.51 28.91 5.72
N TYR A 723 -6.04 29.69 6.70
CA TYR A 723 -5.11 30.79 6.44
C TYR A 723 -4.28 31.21 7.65
N PHE A 724 -3.16 31.86 7.39
CA PHE A 724 -2.32 32.51 8.38
C PHE A 724 -2.86 33.90 8.75
N VAL A 725 -2.77 34.23 10.03
CA VAL A 725 -2.99 35.58 10.56
C VAL A 725 -1.76 36.02 11.33
N PHE A 726 -1.21 37.19 10.99
CA PHE A 726 -0.14 37.85 11.75
C PHE A 726 -0.68 39.16 12.32
N PRO A 727 -1.02 39.22 13.62
CA PRO A 727 -1.55 40.43 14.23
C PRO A 727 -0.63 41.64 14.00
N GLY A 728 -1.18 42.70 13.42
CA GLY A 728 -0.43 43.92 13.09
C GLY A 728 0.34 43.89 11.76
N HIS A 729 0.23 42.81 10.98
CA HIS A 729 0.85 42.68 9.66
C HIS A 729 -0.21 42.26 8.62
N THR A 730 -0.03 42.72 7.38
CA THR A 730 -0.85 42.30 6.24
C THR A 730 -0.05 41.31 5.39
N LEU A 731 -0.67 40.19 5.03
CA LEU A 731 -0.09 39.21 4.12
C LEU A 731 -0.60 39.42 2.71
N GLU A 732 0.29 39.37 1.71
CA GLU A 732 -0.12 39.33 0.29
C GLU A 732 -0.82 38.01 -0.05
N ASP A 733 -0.30 36.90 0.47
CA ASP A 733 -0.91 35.58 0.38
C ASP A 733 -0.98 34.99 1.79
N ALA A 734 -2.21 34.77 2.27
CA ALA A 734 -2.48 34.24 3.59
C ALA A 734 -2.75 32.73 3.59
N ARG A 735 -2.83 32.06 2.42
CA ARG A 735 -3.12 30.62 2.36
C ARG A 735 -2.12 29.81 3.17
N LEU A 736 -2.54 28.71 3.77
CA LEU A 736 -1.61 27.85 4.54
C LEU A 736 -0.48 27.28 3.68
N ARG A 737 -0.70 27.08 2.38
CA ARG A 737 0.38 26.65 1.47
C ARG A 737 1.40 27.73 1.12
N SER A 738 1.18 28.98 1.52
CA SER A 738 1.99 30.10 1.02
C SER A 738 3.32 30.22 1.76
N MET A 739 4.33 30.74 1.06
CA MET A 739 5.66 30.99 1.61
C MET A 739 5.88 32.48 1.88
N GLY A 740 6.54 32.82 2.99
CA GLY A 740 6.85 34.21 3.30
C GLY A 740 7.70 34.41 4.55
N GLU A 741 8.23 35.62 4.69
CA GLU A 741 8.96 36.09 5.86
C GLU A 741 8.24 37.30 6.47
N ILE A 742 8.05 37.28 7.79
CA ILE A 742 7.49 38.41 8.55
C ILE A 742 8.47 38.77 9.67
N ALA A 743 9.15 39.90 9.51
CA ALA A 743 10.06 40.43 10.52
C ALA A 743 9.32 41.18 11.64
N ASN A 744 9.90 41.16 12.85
CA ASN A 744 9.42 41.88 14.04
C ASN A 744 7.99 41.51 14.48
N ALA A 745 7.52 40.30 14.16
CA ALA A 745 6.24 39.78 14.63
C ALA A 745 6.39 39.15 16.02
N LYS A 746 5.28 39.08 16.75
CA LYS A 746 5.20 38.42 18.08
C LYS A 746 4.28 37.20 18.09
N GLU A 747 3.50 37.02 17.03
CA GLU A 747 2.48 36.00 16.97
C GLU A 747 2.20 35.65 15.51
N VAL A 748 1.98 34.36 15.28
CA VAL A 748 1.28 33.84 14.11
C VAL A 748 0.14 32.97 14.59
N GLN A 749 -0.98 33.02 13.88
CA GLN A 749 -2.11 32.14 14.05
C GLN A 749 -2.37 31.41 12.74
N LEU A 750 -2.69 30.12 12.81
CA LEU A 750 -3.19 29.32 11.70
C LEU A 750 -4.66 29.07 11.97
N GLN A 751 -5.52 29.61 11.11
CA GLN A 751 -6.97 29.44 11.17
C GLN A 751 -7.38 28.24 10.33
N ASP A 752 -8.22 27.37 10.88
CA ASP A 752 -8.96 26.35 10.13
C ASP A 752 -10.43 26.42 10.55
N GLU A 753 -11.23 27.13 9.76
CA GLU A 753 -12.65 27.34 10.04
C GLU A 753 -13.47 26.06 9.82
N TRP A 754 -12.98 25.12 9.01
CA TRP A 754 -13.62 23.82 8.79
C TRP A 754 -13.51 22.92 10.04
N LEU A 755 -12.36 22.92 10.70
CA LEU A 755 -12.17 22.29 12.01
C LEU A 755 -12.73 23.14 13.17
N GLY A 756 -12.94 24.44 12.93
CA GLY A 756 -13.32 25.40 13.95
C GLY A 756 -12.23 25.60 15.00
N ILE A 757 -10.98 25.74 14.57
CA ILE A 757 -9.82 25.91 15.46
C ILE A 757 -8.88 27.02 14.99
N SER A 758 -8.15 27.59 15.95
CA SER A 758 -7.03 28.51 15.75
C SER A 758 -5.81 28.00 16.50
N VAL A 759 -4.72 27.71 15.80
CA VAL A 759 -3.43 27.36 16.42
C VAL A 759 -2.55 28.60 16.46
N SER A 760 -2.11 29.03 17.64
CA SER A 760 -1.27 30.22 17.82
C SER A 760 0.12 29.87 18.33
N VAL A 761 1.14 30.55 17.77
CA VAL A 761 2.52 30.52 18.23
C VAL A 761 2.92 31.95 18.60
N LYS A 762 3.06 32.21 19.90
CA LYS A 762 3.42 33.52 20.47
C LYS A 762 4.84 33.51 21.01
N VAL A 763 5.54 34.64 20.90
CA VAL A 763 6.91 34.83 21.40
C VAL A 763 6.98 36.07 22.30
N ASP A 764 7.72 36.01 23.42
CA ASP A 764 7.82 37.13 24.37
C ASP A 764 8.63 38.32 23.81
N GLY A 765 9.60 38.05 22.92
CA GLY A 765 10.36 39.05 22.14
C GLY A 765 10.05 38.99 20.63
N PRO A 766 10.22 40.10 19.88
CA PRO A 766 9.99 40.08 18.43
C PRO A 766 10.89 39.04 17.76
N ALA A 767 10.33 38.27 16.82
CA ALA A 767 11.04 37.30 16.01
C ALA A 767 10.88 37.64 14.52
N THR A 768 11.76 37.09 13.70
CA THR A 768 11.44 36.88 12.29
C THR A 768 10.74 35.54 12.17
N PHE A 769 9.56 35.53 11.57
CA PHE A 769 8.83 34.30 11.27
C PHE A 769 9.02 33.93 9.81
N TRP A 770 9.49 32.71 9.58
CA TRP A 770 9.44 32.06 8.27
C TRP A 770 8.24 31.13 8.21
N ARG A 771 7.56 31.11 7.06
CA ARG A 771 6.48 30.18 6.76
C ARG A 771 6.63 29.63 5.35
N PHE A 772 6.33 28.35 5.17
CA PHE A 772 6.37 27.67 3.87
C PHE A 772 5.64 26.31 3.96
N PRO A 773 5.17 25.74 2.84
CA PRO A 773 4.50 24.45 2.85
C PRO A 773 5.50 23.29 2.78
N ILE A 774 5.09 22.14 3.33
CA ILE A 774 5.67 20.85 3.00
C ILE A 774 4.78 20.18 1.98
N GLU A 775 5.35 19.90 0.82
CA GLU A 775 4.66 19.28 -0.30
C GLU A 775 5.46 18.05 -0.74
N THR A 776 4.78 16.92 -0.89
CA THR A 776 5.35 15.68 -1.42
C THR A 776 4.90 15.47 -2.86
N VAL A 777 5.68 14.73 -3.64
CA VAL A 777 5.30 14.29 -4.99
C VAL A 777 5.04 12.80 -4.94
N SER A 778 3.78 12.40 -5.09
CA SER A 778 3.35 11.00 -4.97
C SER A 778 2.67 10.50 -6.24
N GLN A 779 2.77 9.19 -6.49
CA GLN A 779 1.99 8.51 -7.51
C GLN A 779 0.57 8.22 -7.01
N SER A 780 -0.41 8.37 -7.89
CA SER A 780 -1.81 7.96 -7.71
C SER A 780 -2.28 7.16 -8.93
N GLU A 781 -3.47 6.54 -8.85
CA GLU A 781 -4.09 5.84 -9.99
C GLU A 781 -4.34 6.75 -11.21
N SER A 782 -4.37 8.06 -11.02
CA SER A 782 -4.59 9.06 -12.08
C SER A 782 -3.33 9.85 -12.44
N GLY A 783 -2.16 9.42 -11.96
CA GLY A 783 -0.85 9.99 -12.29
C GLY A 783 -0.14 10.67 -11.12
N PHE A 784 1.03 11.23 -11.39
CA PHE A 784 1.84 11.96 -10.40
C PHE A 784 1.20 13.29 -10.04
N GLU A 785 1.18 13.59 -8.74
CA GLU A 785 0.66 14.85 -8.22
C GLU A 785 1.44 15.34 -7.00
N ARG A 786 1.29 16.64 -6.75
CA ARG A 786 1.81 17.28 -5.55
C ARG A 786 0.75 17.27 -4.45
N VAL A 787 1.15 16.86 -3.25
CA VAL A 787 0.27 16.77 -2.10
C VAL A 787 0.81 17.62 -0.95
N TYR A 788 0.00 18.58 -0.50
CA TYR A 788 0.27 19.38 0.69
C TYR A 788 0.18 18.51 1.94
N GLN A 789 1.24 18.50 2.76
CA GLN A 789 1.31 17.73 4.00
C GLN A 789 1.13 18.61 5.24
N SER A 790 1.75 19.80 5.26
CA SER A 790 1.71 20.70 6.40
C SER A 790 2.23 22.10 6.06
N SER A 791 2.01 23.04 6.99
CA SER A 791 2.60 24.38 7.00
C SER A 791 3.69 24.44 8.05
N VAL A 792 4.89 24.85 7.65
CA VAL A 792 5.96 25.18 8.59
C VAL A 792 5.79 26.59 9.11
N VAL A 793 6.00 26.74 10.42
CA VAL A 793 6.18 28.00 11.13
C VAL A 793 7.51 27.95 11.86
N PHE A 794 8.40 28.89 11.53
CA PHE A 794 9.76 28.96 12.06
C PHE A 794 10.08 30.36 12.61
N PRO A 795 9.74 30.66 13.88
CA PRO A 795 10.26 31.82 14.58
C PRO A 795 11.78 31.69 14.78
N ASN A 796 12.52 32.72 14.40
CA ASN A 796 13.97 32.75 14.49
C ASN A 796 14.53 34.12 14.91
N TRP A 797 15.73 34.08 15.49
CA TRP A 797 16.41 35.20 16.12
C TRP A 797 17.90 35.21 15.79
N LYS A 798 18.42 36.41 15.53
CA LYS A 798 19.86 36.67 15.46
C LYS A 798 20.27 37.43 16.71
N PHE A 799 21.28 36.96 17.40
CA PHE A 799 21.80 37.60 18.60
C PHE A 799 23.28 37.30 18.78
N ASP A 800 23.93 38.16 19.57
CA ASP A 800 25.31 37.95 20.01
C ASP A 800 25.30 37.50 21.47
N LEU A 801 26.24 36.64 21.85
CA LEU A 801 26.53 36.31 23.24
C LEU A 801 28.01 36.50 23.53
N ASP A 802 28.30 37.28 24.57
CA ASP A 802 29.62 37.37 25.19
C ASP A 802 30.00 36.04 25.86
N SER A 803 31.23 35.97 26.39
CA SER A 803 31.69 34.78 27.10
C SER A 803 30.76 34.40 28.24
N ASN A 804 30.35 33.13 28.30
CA ASN A 804 29.46 32.58 29.33
C ASN A 804 28.08 33.26 29.44
N GLU A 805 27.74 34.15 28.51
CA GLU A 805 26.44 34.81 28.46
C GLU A 805 25.35 33.84 28.02
N THR A 806 24.12 34.13 28.44
CA THR A 806 22.93 33.32 28.18
C THR A 806 21.85 34.15 27.49
N TRP A 807 21.35 33.64 26.37
CA TRP A 807 20.13 34.11 25.73
C TRP A 807 18.92 33.36 26.29
N GLN A 808 17.80 34.06 26.48
CA GLN A 808 16.55 33.49 26.95
C GLN A 808 15.39 34.02 26.11
N ASN A 809 14.45 33.13 25.81
CA ASN A 809 13.19 33.51 25.17
C ASN A 809 12.09 32.53 25.55
N ARG A 810 10.84 32.97 25.44
CA ARG A 810 9.67 32.13 25.70
C ARG A 810 8.77 32.07 24.47
N LEU A 811 8.31 30.86 24.18
CA LEU A 811 7.22 30.59 23.25
C LEU A 811 5.98 30.15 24.03
N VAL A 812 4.81 30.52 23.54
CA VAL A 812 3.51 30.03 24.03
C VAL A 812 2.74 29.49 22.85
N LEU A 813 2.42 28.19 22.89
CA LEU A 813 1.61 27.52 21.88
C LEU A 813 0.25 27.20 22.46
N ARG A 814 -0.80 27.51 21.70
CA ARG A 814 -2.18 27.38 22.15
C ARG A 814 -3.12 27.03 21.01
N VAL A 815 -4.10 26.18 21.29
CA VAL A 815 -5.22 25.88 20.40
C VAL A 815 -6.49 26.46 21.01
N ASP A 816 -7.18 27.30 20.26
CA ASP A 816 -8.50 27.82 20.62
C ASP A 816 -9.56 27.26 19.65
N GLU A 817 -10.78 27.07 20.13
CA GLU A 817 -11.94 26.79 19.26
C GLU A 817 -12.47 28.13 18.70
N LEU A 818 -12.85 28.16 17.43
CA LEU A 818 -13.36 29.34 16.72
C LEU A 818 -14.86 29.59 16.92
#